data_AF-A0AAV6N012-F1
#
_entry.id   AF-A0AAV6N012-F1
#
_cell.length_a   1.000
_cell.length_b   1.000
_cell.length_c   1.000
_cell.angle_alpha   90.00
_cell.angle_beta   90.00
_cell.angle_gamma   90.00
#
_symmetry.space_group_name_H-M   'P 1'
#
loop_
_entity.id
_entity.type
_entity.pdbx_description
1 polymer ?
#
loop_
_entity_poly.entity_id
_entity_poly.type
_entity_poly.pdbx_seq_one_letter_code
_entity_poly.pdbx_strand_id
1 'polypeptide(L)'
;MADFKPFLGFRFSIFFWILISTSIAADQPLEELNALHLPSELELLKSKISFLGSVEEEEETLLNQLIQEQSGKVVMLERDIAFLRHLMTFFSALIFLWTLWCLKNLCFVASENLTFDKPIPLDSKIDLLLTRSIRSLWYESGGAVANKAYQKGTGRSSDTRPLVRGSISFYFPSSVNFQIFCEMQIFPGPRYRTHMKQPLWIIILVSFIIVFLICAYMYPPQTSDACYIFSSRGCKVITDWLPPAPARELTDEEVASHVFIREILNSPIVPSKTPKLAFMFLTPGSLPFEKLWDKFFNGHEGKFTVYVHASKERPTHVSSHFLDRDIHSDQVVWGKITMVDAERRLLANALMDPDNHHFVLLSDSCVPLYGFDYIYKYLMHSNISFVDCFKDPGPHGNGRYSEHMLPEVEEKHFRKGAQWFTMKRQHAIIVLADNLYYSKFRNYCQPGLEGRNCIADEHYLPTFFNMIDPTGIANWSVTHVDWSERKWHPKSYRAEAITSELLQNITSIDVSVHVTSDKKKEVQRWPCLWNGLQRPCYLFARKFYPQALDKLLIFCCNNNFTVCCSIWSFIQFKVVNSWPWGAIISSMMTMTKPSRLATRLIHRNSYLHPLYDPNETVEDRSKREETSSIERFAYLESKIKELKSVGNVARSNLSPFNRGSGFLVNLSIGSPPVAQLVVIDTGSSLLWVQCLPCINCFRQSSSWFDPLKSSSFKILGCGFPGYNYVSGYRCNGYNQAEYKLRYLGGDTSQGLLAKESLLFETSDEGKIRKTNLTFGCGHMNFKTNIDDSYNGVFGLGAYPFITMATQLGNKFSYCIGDINDPLYTHNQLVLGEGAYVEGDSTPLEIHFGHYYVNLEGISVGTKRLNIDPKAFQMTWDGRGGVLIDSGMTYTKLANGGFELLYDEILDLANGLLERIPTRRQFEGLCFKGVVSRDLIGLPPVTFHFAGGADLVLESGSLFRQHGGDRFCLAILPSNSEMLNLSVIGILAQQNYNVAFDLEQMKVFFSRIDCQLLDD
;
A
#
# COMPACT_ATOMS: atom_id res chain seq x y z
N MET A 1 -26.41 46.75 -36.68
CA MET A 1 -25.75 48.07 -36.70
C MET A 1 -26.45 48.95 -35.66
N ALA A 2 -25.80 49.82 -34.90
CA ALA A 2 -24.37 50.09 -34.65
C ALA A 2 -24.33 51.27 -33.62
N ASP A 3 -23.33 51.50 -32.76
CA ASP A 3 -22.14 50.73 -32.38
C ASP A 3 -21.54 51.21 -31.03
N PHE A 4 -20.50 50.52 -30.55
CA PHE A 4 -19.42 50.99 -29.63
C PHE A 4 -19.68 51.34 -28.14
N LYS A 5 -18.80 50.72 -27.31
CA LYS A 5 -18.32 51.15 -25.96
C LYS A 5 -19.31 51.01 -24.78
N PRO A 6 -18.85 50.84 -23.51
CA PRO A 6 -17.57 51.28 -22.92
C PRO A 6 -16.42 50.26 -22.90
N PHE A 7 -15.22 50.73 -23.24
CA PHE A 7 -13.95 50.01 -23.13
C PHE A 7 -13.13 50.63 -21.98
N LEU A 8 -13.36 50.19 -20.73
CA LEU A 8 -12.61 50.75 -19.57
C LEU A 8 -12.36 49.78 -18.40
N GLY A 9 -13.20 48.75 -18.18
CA GLY A 9 -13.05 47.85 -17.02
C GLY A 9 -11.84 46.90 -17.05
N PHE A 10 -11.27 46.64 -18.22
CA PHE A 10 -10.34 45.51 -18.42
C PHE A 10 -8.87 45.75 -17.99
N ARG A 11 -8.51 46.97 -17.57
CA ARG A 11 -7.10 47.31 -17.25
C ARG A 11 -6.71 47.20 -15.77
N PHE A 12 -7.65 47.06 -14.84
CA PHE A 12 -7.32 46.92 -13.40
C PHE A 12 -7.00 45.48 -12.98
N SER A 13 -7.61 44.45 -13.59
CA SER A 13 -7.41 43.06 -13.16
C SER A 13 -6.03 42.50 -13.48
N ILE A 14 -5.35 43.03 -14.51
CA ILE A 14 -4.04 42.53 -14.97
C ILE A 14 -2.91 42.99 -14.02
N PHE A 15 -2.99 44.20 -13.48
CA PHE A 15 -1.99 44.72 -12.54
C PHE A 15 -1.94 43.95 -11.21
N PHE A 16 -3.08 43.41 -10.76
CA PHE A 16 -3.14 42.66 -9.50
C PHE A 16 -2.53 41.26 -9.62
N TRP A 17 -2.68 40.60 -10.77
CA TRP A 17 -2.08 39.28 -11.04
C TRP A 17 -0.55 39.33 -11.09
N ILE A 18 0.03 40.35 -11.71
CA ILE A 18 1.50 40.51 -11.87
C ILE A 18 2.21 40.69 -10.50
N LEU A 19 1.54 41.27 -9.51
CA LEU A 19 2.09 41.49 -8.17
C LEU A 19 2.08 40.24 -7.28
N ILE A 20 1.14 39.32 -7.49
CA ILE A 20 1.08 38.05 -6.73
C ILE A 20 2.11 37.05 -7.26
N SER A 21 2.33 37.02 -8.58
CA SER A 21 3.24 36.07 -9.24
C SER A 21 4.73 36.23 -8.91
N THR A 22 5.15 37.31 -8.24
CA THR A 22 6.58 37.63 -8.00
C THR A 22 7.06 37.34 -6.58
N SER A 23 6.22 36.77 -5.71
CA SER A 23 6.59 36.43 -4.32
C SER A 23 6.75 34.93 -4.04
N ILE A 24 6.63 34.06 -5.05
CA ILE A 24 6.72 32.58 -4.89
C ILE A 24 7.67 31.99 -5.94
N ALA A 25 8.96 32.36 -5.86
CA ALA A 25 10.02 31.83 -6.73
C ALA A 25 11.42 32.00 -6.09
N ALA A 26 11.60 31.52 -4.86
CA ALA A 26 12.83 31.74 -4.09
C ALA A 26 13.19 30.59 -3.13
N ASP A 27 13.27 29.34 -3.64
CA ASP A 27 14.16 28.28 -3.12
C ASP A 27 14.05 26.99 -3.96
N GLN A 28 14.87 26.86 -5.03
CA GLN A 28 15.36 25.58 -5.56
C GLN A 28 16.71 25.77 -6.30
N PRO A 29 17.61 24.75 -6.33
CA PRO A 29 18.91 24.85 -7.01
C PRO A 29 18.80 24.75 -8.54
N LEU A 30 19.80 25.29 -9.26
CA LEU A 30 19.75 25.47 -10.72
C LEU A 30 20.73 24.55 -11.47
N GLU A 31 20.37 23.26 -11.63
CA GLU A 31 21.08 22.31 -12.50
C GLU A 31 20.14 21.57 -13.49
N GLU A 32 19.19 22.28 -14.13
CA GLU A 32 18.63 21.83 -15.41
C GLU A 32 17.96 23.00 -16.17
N LEU A 33 18.73 23.73 -17.00
CA LEU A 33 18.19 24.85 -17.80
C LEU A 33 18.91 25.06 -19.14
N ASN A 34 19.47 24.00 -19.73
CA ASN A 34 20.11 23.98 -21.04
C ASN A 34 19.40 23.00 -22.02
N ALA A 35 18.06 23.05 -22.07
CA ALA A 35 17.25 22.18 -22.94
C ALA A 35 15.95 22.86 -23.46
N LEU A 36 15.97 24.16 -23.72
CA LEU A 36 14.82 24.90 -24.29
C LEU A 36 15.11 25.39 -25.72
N HIS A 37 14.79 24.53 -26.70
CA HIS A 37 14.68 24.96 -28.10
C HIS A 37 13.24 25.33 -28.44
N LEU A 38 13.00 26.56 -28.93
CA LEU A 38 11.82 26.88 -29.71
C LEU A 38 11.83 26.02 -30.99
N PRO A 39 10.80 25.18 -31.21
CA PRO A 39 9.92 25.45 -32.33
C PRO A 39 8.47 24.97 -32.10
N SER A 40 7.53 25.90 -31.91
CA SER A 40 6.08 25.61 -31.87
C SER A 40 5.26 26.60 -32.68
N GLU A 41 5.53 27.90 -32.57
CA GLU A 41 4.76 28.94 -33.27
C GLU A 41 5.13 29.10 -34.76
N LEU A 42 6.37 28.78 -35.15
CA LEU A 42 6.84 28.93 -36.54
C LEU A 42 6.23 27.88 -37.49
N GLU A 43 6.06 26.63 -37.03
CA GLU A 43 5.37 25.58 -37.79
C GLU A 43 3.85 25.85 -37.87
N LEU A 44 3.27 26.45 -36.82
CA LEU A 44 1.87 26.88 -36.84
C LEU A 44 1.62 27.92 -37.95
N LEU A 45 2.58 28.81 -38.20
CA LEU A 45 2.51 29.79 -39.30
C LEU A 45 2.62 29.10 -40.69
N LYS A 46 3.59 28.20 -40.88
CA LYS A 46 3.76 27.43 -42.13
C LYS A 46 2.50 26.63 -42.48
N SER A 47 1.90 25.97 -41.49
CA SER A 47 0.69 25.16 -41.73
C SER A 47 -0.47 25.97 -42.32
N LYS A 48 -0.65 27.23 -41.90
CA LYS A 48 -1.71 28.11 -42.40
C LYS A 48 -1.47 28.63 -43.82
N ILE A 49 -0.21 28.80 -44.23
CA ILE A 49 0.13 29.25 -45.59
C ILE A 49 -0.21 28.16 -46.63
N SER A 50 -0.17 26.88 -46.25
CA SER A 50 -0.53 25.76 -47.14
C SER A 50 -2.00 25.70 -47.61
N PHE A 51 -2.87 26.61 -47.13
CA PHE A 51 -4.30 26.64 -47.44
C PHE A 51 -4.70 27.68 -48.53
N LEU A 52 -3.76 28.48 -49.04
CA LEU A 52 -4.00 29.40 -50.16
C LEU A 52 -3.16 28.97 -51.37
N GLY A 53 -3.85 28.60 -52.46
CA GLY A 53 -3.20 28.15 -53.70
C GLY A 53 -2.68 29.31 -54.54
N SER A 54 -1.54 29.08 -55.20
CA SER A 54 -0.91 29.91 -56.26
C SER A 54 -0.71 31.40 -55.93
N VAL A 55 0.53 31.74 -55.52
CA VAL A 55 1.11 33.10 -55.57
C VAL A 55 2.52 32.98 -56.18
N GLU A 56 2.98 34.02 -56.87
CA GLU A 56 4.17 33.99 -57.75
C GLU A 56 5.47 34.45 -57.03
N GLU A 57 6.64 34.18 -57.67
CA GLU A 57 7.99 34.29 -57.08
C GLU A 57 8.42 35.68 -56.54
N GLU A 58 7.69 36.77 -56.80
CA GLU A 58 8.09 38.11 -56.36
C GLU A 58 7.79 38.40 -54.88
N GLU A 59 6.73 37.82 -54.26
CA GLU A 59 6.37 38.16 -52.87
C GLU A 59 7.34 37.57 -51.82
N GLU A 60 7.98 36.43 -52.08
CA GLU A 60 8.95 35.82 -51.15
C GLU A 60 10.19 36.70 -50.95
N THR A 61 10.55 37.50 -51.96
CA THR A 61 11.67 38.46 -51.87
C THR A 61 11.35 39.60 -50.89
N LEU A 62 10.11 40.08 -50.88
CA LEU A 62 9.66 41.17 -49.99
C LEU A 62 9.56 40.71 -48.53
N LEU A 63 9.08 39.48 -48.30
CA LEU A 63 8.97 38.88 -46.97
C LEU A 63 10.35 38.71 -46.31
N ASN A 64 11.36 38.29 -47.07
CA ASN A 64 12.73 38.14 -46.58
C ASN A 64 13.40 39.48 -46.19
N GLN A 65 13.06 40.59 -46.86
CA GLN A 65 13.53 41.93 -46.44
C GLN A 65 12.92 42.37 -45.11
N LEU A 66 11.61 42.16 -44.90
CA LEU A 66 10.92 42.49 -43.65
C LEU A 66 11.46 41.70 -42.45
N ILE A 67 11.90 40.45 -42.66
CA ILE A 67 12.50 39.62 -41.61
C ILE A 67 13.89 40.14 -41.19
N GLN A 68 14.69 40.69 -42.12
CA GLN A 68 15.95 41.35 -41.75
C GLN A 68 15.75 42.63 -40.93
N GLU A 69 14.76 43.47 -41.27
CA GLU A 69 14.50 44.71 -40.51
C GLU A 69 14.05 44.48 -39.05
N GLN A 70 13.43 43.33 -38.75
CA GLN A 70 13.01 42.99 -37.39
C GLN A 70 14.15 42.44 -36.54
N SER A 71 15.04 41.62 -37.12
CA SER A 71 16.17 41.04 -36.37
C SER A 71 17.12 42.11 -35.81
N GLY A 72 17.32 43.22 -36.53
CA GLY A 72 18.13 44.36 -36.09
C GLY A 72 17.58 45.14 -34.89
N LYS A 73 16.30 44.98 -34.52
CA LYS A 73 15.67 45.74 -33.42
C LYS A 73 15.74 45.02 -32.06
N VAL A 74 15.88 43.70 -32.05
CA VAL A 74 15.99 42.91 -30.79
C VAL A 74 17.29 43.22 -30.03
N VAL A 75 18.38 43.50 -30.77
CA VAL A 75 19.73 43.76 -30.22
C VAL A 75 19.82 45.01 -29.33
N MET A 76 18.83 45.93 -29.38
CA MET A 76 18.80 47.07 -28.46
C MET A 76 18.15 46.77 -27.09
N LEU A 77 17.41 45.66 -26.92
CA LEU A 77 16.67 45.41 -25.67
C LEU A 77 17.51 44.71 -24.58
N GLU A 78 18.54 43.94 -24.95
CA GLU A 78 19.39 43.23 -23.97
C GLU A 78 20.27 44.18 -23.14
N ARG A 79 20.57 45.38 -23.66
CA ARG A 79 21.56 46.29 -23.08
C ARG A 79 21.06 47.02 -21.84
N ASP A 80 19.77 47.31 -21.77
CA ASP A 80 19.15 48.04 -20.64
C ASP A 80 18.84 47.14 -19.43
N ILE A 81 18.59 45.85 -19.67
CA ILE A 81 18.31 44.86 -18.62
C ILE A 81 19.54 44.65 -17.72
N ALA A 82 20.76 44.73 -18.27
CA ALA A 82 22.01 44.66 -17.52
C ALA A 82 22.18 45.85 -16.56
N PHE A 83 21.74 47.04 -16.94
CA PHE A 83 21.83 48.25 -16.12
C PHE A 83 20.89 48.19 -14.91
N LEU A 84 19.66 47.72 -15.11
CA LEU A 84 18.67 47.53 -14.03
C LEU A 84 19.13 46.51 -12.97
N ARG A 85 19.79 45.41 -13.38
CA ARG A 85 20.36 44.43 -12.44
C ARG A 85 21.39 45.04 -11.49
N HIS A 86 22.31 45.87 -12.02
CA HIS A 86 23.28 46.57 -11.18
C HIS A 86 22.62 47.57 -10.22
N LEU A 87 21.61 48.32 -10.67
CA LEU A 87 20.87 49.26 -9.83
C LEU A 87 20.24 48.57 -8.61
N MET A 88 19.55 47.43 -8.82
CA MET A 88 18.90 46.71 -7.72
C MET A 88 19.89 46.18 -6.68
N THR A 89 21.05 45.65 -7.11
CA THR A 89 22.10 45.19 -6.18
C THR A 89 22.71 46.33 -5.34
N PHE A 90 22.70 47.56 -5.86
CA PHE A 90 23.20 48.73 -5.14
C PHE A 90 22.21 49.20 -4.06
N PHE A 91 20.90 49.21 -4.38
CA PHE A 91 19.85 49.56 -3.41
C PHE A 91 19.71 48.55 -2.28
N SER A 92 19.83 47.24 -2.54
CA SER A 92 19.79 46.22 -1.48
C SER A 92 20.94 46.37 -0.48
N ALA A 93 22.15 46.71 -0.93
CA ALA A 93 23.29 46.97 -0.05
C ALA A 93 23.07 48.22 0.83
N LEU A 94 22.50 49.29 0.25
CA LEU A 94 22.13 50.51 0.99
C LEU A 94 21.07 50.24 2.07
N ILE A 95 20.05 49.45 1.79
CA ILE A 95 19.00 49.08 2.77
C ILE A 95 19.59 48.22 3.91
N PHE A 96 20.51 47.30 3.60
CA PHE A 96 21.19 46.48 4.61
C PHE A 96 22.09 47.31 5.53
N LEU A 97 22.83 48.28 4.97
CA LEU A 97 23.64 49.22 5.76
C LEU A 97 22.79 50.18 6.59
N TRP A 98 21.65 50.65 6.07
CA TRP A 98 20.73 51.55 6.79
C TRP A 98 20.04 50.83 7.96
N THR A 99 19.59 49.59 7.76
CA THR A 99 19.00 48.78 8.85
C THR A 99 20.03 48.41 9.93
N LEU A 100 21.28 48.08 9.56
CA LEU A 100 22.38 47.92 10.52
C LEU A 100 22.71 49.22 11.28
N TRP A 101 22.56 50.38 10.64
CA TRP A 101 22.75 51.69 11.29
C TRP A 101 21.60 52.03 12.25
N CYS A 102 20.35 51.73 11.91
CA CYS A 102 19.21 51.88 12.82
C CYS A 102 19.31 50.93 14.03
N LEU A 103 19.63 49.65 13.81
CA LEU A 103 19.78 48.66 14.89
C LEU A 103 20.90 49.01 15.88
N LYS A 104 21.92 49.78 15.46
CA LYS A 104 23.00 50.26 16.34
C LYS A 104 22.66 51.48 17.19
N ASN A 105 21.53 52.15 16.94
CA ASN A 105 21.16 53.43 17.58
C ASN A 105 19.84 53.37 18.38
N LEU A 106 19.26 52.17 18.55
CA LEU A 106 17.94 51.98 19.19
C LEU A 106 18.00 51.31 20.58
N CYS A 107 19.10 51.53 21.31
CA CYS A 107 19.22 51.21 22.73
C CYS A 107 19.96 52.34 23.48
N PHE A 108 19.50 52.63 24.71
CA PHE A 108 20.05 53.56 25.70
C PHE A 108 19.89 55.08 25.53
N VAL A 109 18.66 55.54 25.80
CA VAL A 109 18.36 56.69 26.69
C VAL A 109 17.03 56.34 27.41
N ALA A 110 16.79 56.55 28.71
CA ALA A 110 17.58 56.61 29.96
C ALA A 110 16.55 56.54 31.12
N SER A 111 16.85 56.26 32.40
CA SER A 111 18.09 55.96 33.14
C SER A 111 17.90 54.60 33.91
N GLU A 112 18.49 54.20 35.05
CA GLU A 112 19.43 54.76 36.04
C GLU A 112 20.04 53.62 36.92
N ASN A 113 20.76 53.99 38.01
CA ASN A 113 20.95 53.29 39.31
C ASN A 113 21.06 51.74 39.35
N LEU A 114 22.16 51.09 39.80
CA LEU A 114 23.34 51.55 40.57
C LEU A 114 24.59 50.64 40.35
N THR A 115 25.79 51.27 40.34
CA THR A 115 27.13 50.81 40.82
C THR A 115 27.87 49.53 40.29
N PHE A 116 29.07 49.76 39.70
CA PHE A 116 30.40 49.07 39.81
C PHE A 116 30.55 47.52 39.72
N ASP A 117 31.63 46.89 39.19
CA ASP A 117 32.99 47.35 38.81
C ASP A 117 33.66 46.52 37.64
N LYS A 118 34.95 46.79 37.27
CA LYS A 118 35.76 46.23 36.14
C LYS A 118 36.79 45.12 36.56
N PRO A 119 37.65 44.45 35.71
CA PRO A 119 38.06 44.56 34.26
C PRO A 119 37.88 43.22 33.41
N ILE A 120 38.23 42.94 32.12
CA ILE A 120 39.12 43.45 31.00
C ILE A 120 40.58 42.85 31.01
N PRO A 121 41.32 42.42 29.91
CA PRO A 121 41.09 42.28 28.42
C PRO A 121 41.65 40.98 27.68
N LEU A 122 41.73 41.02 26.31
CA LEU A 122 42.40 40.20 25.23
C LEU A 122 41.51 39.25 24.36
N ASP A 123 41.47 39.19 23.01
CA ASP A 123 42.28 39.68 21.82
C ASP A 123 43.44 38.72 21.36
N SER A 124 43.71 38.35 20.07
CA SER A 124 43.13 38.62 18.71
C SER A 124 43.49 37.60 17.57
N LYS A 125 42.52 37.31 16.66
CA LYS A 125 42.49 37.04 15.17
C LYS A 125 43.63 36.45 14.25
N ILE A 126 43.18 35.71 13.17
CA ILE A 126 43.65 35.65 11.72
C ILE A 126 44.92 34.78 11.37
N ASP A 127 45.11 34.04 10.23
CA ASP A 127 44.27 33.51 9.11
C ASP A 127 45.01 32.50 8.15
N LEU A 128 44.28 31.54 7.50
CA LEU A 128 44.47 30.95 6.12
C LEU A 128 45.84 30.22 5.76
N LEU A 129 46.19 29.57 4.60
CA LEU A 129 45.63 28.77 3.45
C LEU A 129 46.82 28.00 2.73
N LEU A 130 46.88 27.29 1.56
CA LEU A 130 46.03 26.93 0.37
C LEU A 130 46.62 25.70 -0.46
N THR A 131 45.78 24.83 -1.06
CA THR A 131 45.92 23.99 -2.32
C THR A 131 46.98 22.87 -2.66
N ARG A 132 46.42 21.69 -3.03
CA ARG A 132 46.66 20.79 -4.23
C ARG A 132 47.95 19.94 -4.41
N SER A 133 47.98 19.10 -5.46
CA SER A 133 48.63 17.76 -5.52
C SER A 133 49.17 17.36 -6.91
N ILE A 134 50.10 16.37 -7.02
CA ILE A 134 50.08 15.20 -7.99
C ILE A 134 51.33 14.25 -7.88
N ARG A 135 51.05 12.93 -7.98
CA ARG A 135 51.84 11.68 -8.30
C ARG A 135 53.39 11.57 -8.25
N SER A 136 53.79 10.33 -7.86
CA SER A 136 54.94 9.49 -8.35
C SER A 136 56.36 9.80 -7.82
N LEU A 137 57.31 8.84 -7.64
CA LEU A 137 57.31 7.35 -7.68
C LEU A 137 58.60 6.79 -7.01
N TRP A 138 58.63 5.47 -6.71
CA TRP A 138 59.82 4.60 -6.44
C TRP A 138 60.66 4.69 -5.13
N TYR A 139 60.67 3.53 -4.44
CA TYR A 139 61.82 2.80 -3.84
C TYR A 139 62.58 3.27 -2.56
N GLU A 140 63.23 2.26 -1.95
CA GLU A 140 64.14 2.21 -0.78
C GLU A 140 63.58 2.74 0.56
N SER A 141 63.46 2.01 1.68
CA SER A 141 64.20 0.89 2.34
C SER A 141 65.28 1.32 3.35
N GLY A 142 65.23 0.77 4.58
CA GLY A 142 66.46 0.51 5.36
C GLY A 142 66.77 1.33 6.62
N GLY A 143 65.97 1.20 7.70
CA GLY A 143 66.47 1.32 9.08
C GLY A 143 66.86 2.72 9.61
N ALA A 144 67.51 2.86 10.77
CA ALA A 144 67.70 1.90 11.87
C ALA A 144 68.12 2.58 13.20
N VAL A 145 67.46 2.24 14.32
CA VAL A 145 67.94 2.35 15.72
C VAL A 145 67.29 1.15 16.45
N ALA A 146 67.98 0.07 16.84
CA ALA A 146 68.94 -0.08 17.94
C ALA A 146 68.29 0.15 19.34
N ASN A 147 68.60 -0.58 20.42
CA ASN A 147 69.58 -1.65 20.60
C ASN A 147 69.27 -2.49 21.86
N LYS A 148 69.45 -3.83 21.83
CA LYS A 148 69.98 -4.67 22.94
C LYS A 148 70.03 -6.15 22.54
N ALA A 149 71.08 -6.83 22.99
CA ALA A 149 71.35 -8.24 22.69
C ALA A 149 71.55 -9.06 23.97
N TYR A 150 71.37 -10.38 23.89
CA TYR A 150 72.06 -11.36 24.73
C TYR A 150 72.20 -12.71 23.99
N GLN A 151 73.24 -13.49 24.29
CA GLN A 151 73.59 -14.73 23.56
C GLN A 151 73.76 -15.97 24.47
N LYS A 152 73.40 -17.13 23.91
CA LYS A 152 73.94 -18.52 24.04
C LYS A 152 73.19 -19.34 22.96
N GLY A 153 73.72 -20.31 22.21
CA GLY A 153 74.87 -21.23 22.41
C GLY A 153 74.34 -22.59 22.92
N THR A 154 74.57 -23.77 22.31
CA THR A 154 75.52 -24.20 21.24
C THR A 154 75.15 -25.60 20.62
N GLY A 155 75.67 -25.95 19.42
CA GLY A 155 75.69 -27.32 18.83
C GLY A 155 74.85 -27.46 17.53
N ARG A 156 75.24 -28.00 16.36
CA ARG A 156 76.15 -29.10 15.88
C ARG A 156 75.76 -30.52 16.32
N SER A 157 75.72 -31.56 15.46
CA SER A 157 75.79 -31.62 13.97
C SER A 157 75.43 -33.01 13.39
N SER A 158 75.22 -33.08 12.07
CA SER A 158 75.56 -34.18 11.11
C SER A 158 74.99 -35.61 11.26
N ASP A 159 74.23 -36.00 10.22
CA ASP A 159 74.13 -37.31 9.53
C ASP A 159 74.46 -38.66 10.22
N THR A 160 73.52 -39.62 10.14
CA THR A 160 73.63 -40.80 9.24
C THR A 160 72.36 -41.69 9.21
N ARG A 161 72.18 -42.47 8.13
CA ARG A 161 71.27 -43.65 8.00
C ARG A 161 72.16 -44.93 7.97
N PRO A 162 71.69 -46.22 7.96
CA PRO A 162 70.34 -46.74 7.61
C PRO A 162 69.86 -48.00 8.41
N LEU A 163 68.86 -48.73 7.84
CA LEU A 163 68.54 -50.18 7.97
C LEU A 163 67.43 -50.71 8.93
N VAL A 164 66.24 -50.95 8.35
CA VAL A 164 65.59 -52.29 8.13
C VAL A 164 64.97 -53.12 9.29
N ARG A 165 63.77 -53.68 8.96
CA ARG A 165 63.00 -54.82 9.56
C ARG A 165 62.20 -54.61 10.85
N GLY A 166 60.98 -55.20 10.87
CA GLY A 166 60.14 -55.30 12.07
C GLY A 166 58.65 -55.59 11.81
N SER A 167 58.30 -56.67 11.11
CA SER A 167 56.89 -57.08 10.89
C SER A 167 56.61 -58.45 11.51
N ILE A 168 55.54 -58.57 12.30
CA ILE A 168 55.00 -59.84 12.81
C ILE A 168 53.47 -59.81 12.66
N SER A 169 52.88 -60.93 12.27
CA SER A 169 51.44 -61.20 12.32
C SER A 169 51.24 -62.70 12.55
N PHE A 170 50.17 -63.07 13.26
CA PHE A 170 49.77 -64.47 13.48
C PHE A 170 48.51 -64.82 12.66
N TYR A 171 48.08 -66.08 12.71
CA TYR A 171 47.69 -66.82 11.50
C TYR A 171 46.35 -67.59 11.64
N PHE A 172 45.49 -67.49 10.61
CA PHE A 172 44.65 -68.58 10.05
C PHE A 172 43.49 -69.13 10.93
N PRO A 173 42.60 -70.03 10.43
CA PRO A 173 42.49 -70.71 9.11
C PRO A 173 41.34 -70.13 8.22
N SER A 174 40.85 -70.67 7.08
CA SER A 174 40.81 -72.05 6.53
C SER A 174 40.76 -72.12 4.98
N SER A 175 40.67 -73.34 4.43
CA SER A 175 40.48 -73.76 3.03
C SER A 175 38.97 -73.95 2.66
N VAL A 176 38.50 -74.22 1.42
CA VAL A 176 38.68 -75.44 0.58
C VAL A 176 38.22 -75.25 -0.90
N ASN A 177 39.09 -75.60 -1.88
CA ASN A 177 38.88 -76.21 -3.24
C ASN A 177 37.84 -75.64 -4.27
N PHE A 178 37.94 -75.82 -5.62
CA PHE A 178 38.88 -76.55 -6.51
C PHE A 178 38.87 -76.00 -7.98
N GLN A 179 40.04 -76.00 -8.66
CA GLN A 179 40.35 -76.58 -10.02
C GLN A 179 39.56 -76.13 -11.30
N ILE A 180 40.12 -75.90 -12.53
CA ILE A 180 40.91 -76.77 -13.46
C ILE A 180 41.60 -75.96 -14.62
N PHE A 181 42.84 -76.34 -15.03
CA PHE A 181 43.59 -76.16 -16.33
C PHE A 181 43.74 -74.75 -17.00
N CYS A 182 44.85 -74.29 -17.62
CA CYS A 182 45.89 -74.80 -18.57
C CYS A 182 45.40 -74.83 -20.06
N GLU A 183 46.13 -74.44 -21.12
CA GLU A 183 47.58 -74.25 -21.44
C GLU A 183 47.85 -72.90 -22.23
N MET A 184 49.01 -72.22 -22.22
CA MET A 184 50.31 -72.41 -22.97
C MET A 184 50.17 -72.26 -24.53
N GLN A 185 50.96 -71.50 -25.33
CA GLN A 185 52.43 -71.43 -25.51
C GLN A 185 52.97 -70.20 -26.35
N ILE A 186 54.24 -69.79 -26.09
CA ILE A 186 55.33 -69.38 -27.04
C ILE A 186 55.35 -67.99 -27.79
N PHE A 187 56.58 -67.45 -27.94
CA PHE A 187 57.07 -66.21 -28.63
C PHE A 187 57.28 -66.41 -30.17
N PRO A 188 57.52 -65.39 -31.06
CA PRO A 188 58.28 -64.14 -30.84
C PRO A 188 57.79 -62.86 -31.60
N GLY A 189 58.59 -61.79 -31.61
CA GLY A 189 58.51 -60.66 -32.57
C GLY A 189 59.78 -60.58 -33.46
N PRO A 190 60.16 -59.42 -34.06
CA PRO A 190 59.42 -58.16 -34.24
C PRO A 190 59.51 -57.57 -35.69
N ARG A 191 58.64 -56.58 -36.04
CA ARG A 191 59.04 -55.38 -36.85
C ARG A 191 57.94 -54.30 -37.02
N TYR A 192 58.23 -53.11 -36.47
CA TYR A 192 57.94 -51.75 -36.97
C TYR A 192 56.64 -51.39 -37.75
N ARG A 193 55.82 -50.53 -37.14
CA ARG A 193 55.33 -49.27 -37.75
C ARG A 193 54.96 -48.23 -36.67
N THR A 194 54.61 -47.00 -37.06
CA THR A 194 54.83 -45.78 -36.26
C THR A 194 53.66 -45.31 -35.38
N HIS A 195 53.95 -45.19 -34.08
CA HIS A 195 53.71 -44.01 -33.22
C HIS A 195 52.36 -43.26 -33.32
N MET A 196 51.44 -43.54 -32.38
CA MET A 196 50.34 -42.66 -31.96
C MET A 196 50.32 -42.59 -30.43
N LYS A 197 50.11 -41.40 -29.85
CA LYS A 197 50.17 -41.18 -28.39
C LYS A 197 48.83 -41.53 -27.71
N GLN A 198 48.84 -42.44 -26.75
CA GLN A 198 47.68 -42.67 -25.87
C GLN A 198 47.51 -41.54 -24.83
N PRO A 199 46.27 -41.19 -24.43
CA PRO A 199 45.98 -40.06 -23.55
C PRO A 199 46.18 -40.41 -22.06
N LEU A 200 47.44 -40.57 -21.62
CA LEU A 200 47.80 -40.86 -20.22
C LEU A 200 47.17 -39.88 -19.21
N TRP A 201 46.95 -38.64 -19.64
CA TRP A 201 46.25 -37.59 -18.90
C TRP A 201 44.85 -37.98 -18.42
N ILE A 202 44.09 -38.80 -19.16
CA ILE A 202 42.74 -39.19 -18.75
C ILE A 202 42.80 -40.09 -17.52
N ILE A 203 43.75 -41.03 -17.46
CA ILE A 203 43.95 -41.93 -16.33
C ILE A 203 44.38 -41.14 -15.08
N ILE A 204 45.29 -40.17 -15.26
CA ILE A 204 45.74 -39.27 -14.19
C ILE A 204 44.58 -38.41 -13.67
N LEU A 205 43.78 -37.81 -14.56
CA LEU A 205 42.67 -36.94 -14.21
C LEU A 205 41.53 -37.70 -13.50
N VAL A 206 41.18 -38.90 -13.97
CA VAL A 206 40.23 -39.79 -13.28
C VAL A 206 40.76 -40.19 -11.89
N SER A 207 42.06 -40.52 -11.77
CA SER A 207 42.66 -40.86 -10.48
C SER A 207 42.61 -39.68 -9.50
N PHE A 208 42.88 -38.46 -9.95
CA PHE A 208 42.77 -37.25 -9.13
C PHE A 208 41.33 -36.96 -8.70
N ILE A 209 40.34 -37.17 -9.56
CA ILE A 209 38.91 -37.02 -9.22
C ILE A 209 38.52 -38.05 -8.14
N ILE A 210 38.92 -39.31 -8.29
CA ILE A 210 38.63 -40.36 -7.29
C ILE A 210 39.27 -40.02 -5.94
N VAL A 211 40.54 -39.60 -5.91
CA VAL A 211 41.20 -39.18 -4.66
C VAL A 211 40.52 -37.95 -4.05
N PHE A 212 40.13 -36.96 -4.86
CA PHE A 212 39.40 -35.78 -4.37
C PHE A 212 38.05 -36.14 -3.74
N LEU A 213 37.28 -37.03 -4.36
CA LEU A 213 36.01 -37.52 -3.83
C LEU A 213 36.20 -38.31 -2.52
N ILE A 214 37.23 -39.16 -2.43
CA ILE A 214 37.56 -39.90 -1.20
C ILE A 214 37.96 -38.91 -0.08
N CYS A 215 38.79 -37.91 -0.37
CA CYS A 215 39.17 -36.89 0.60
C CYS A 215 37.96 -36.05 1.07
N ALA A 216 37.07 -35.66 0.17
CA ALA A 216 35.85 -34.92 0.51
C ALA A 216 34.87 -35.76 1.36
N TYR A 217 34.82 -37.07 1.13
CA TYR A 217 34.02 -38.01 1.92
C TYR A 217 34.62 -38.29 3.31
N MET A 218 35.94 -38.41 3.41
CA MET A 218 36.64 -38.67 4.68
C MET A 218 36.83 -37.42 5.56
N TYR A 219 36.86 -36.23 4.96
CA TYR A 219 37.03 -34.95 5.65
C TYR A 219 35.97 -33.93 5.23
N PRO A 220 34.69 -34.13 5.60
CA PRO A 220 33.66 -33.12 5.40
C PRO A 220 34.01 -31.83 6.16
N PRO A 221 33.98 -30.65 5.54
CA PRO A 221 34.43 -29.40 6.16
C PRO A 221 33.48 -28.95 7.28
N GLN A 222 33.99 -28.86 8.50
CA GLN A 222 33.21 -28.46 9.68
C GLN A 222 33.07 -26.93 9.86
N THR A 223 33.57 -26.12 8.93
CA THR A 223 33.46 -24.64 8.97
C THR A 223 33.10 -24.06 7.60
N SER A 224 32.35 -22.95 7.61
CA SER A 224 31.72 -22.33 6.43
C SER A 224 32.69 -21.67 5.44
N ASP A 225 33.90 -21.35 5.89
CA ASP A 225 34.64 -20.20 5.34
C ASP A 225 35.43 -20.53 4.05
N ALA A 226 35.24 -21.74 3.51
CA ALA A 226 35.88 -22.23 2.29
C ALA A 226 35.03 -22.10 1.00
N CYS A 227 33.71 -21.88 1.07
CA CYS A 227 32.83 -21.77 -0.12
C CYS A 227 32.91 -20.37 -0.79
N TYR A 228 34.13 -19.83 -1.01
CA TYR A 228 34.39 -18.49 -1.57
C TYR A 228 35.06 -18.45 -2.95
N ILE A 229 35.48 -19.60 -3.51
CA ILE A 229 36.17 -19.68 -4.81
C ILE A 229 35.27 -20.20 -5.95
N PHE A 230 34.12 -20.81 -5.63
CA PHE A 230 33.13 -21.26 -6.61
C PHE A 230 31.72 -20.74 -6.25
N SER A 231 30.88 -20.56 -7.28
CA SER A 231 29.58 -19.88 -7.17
C SER A 231 28.66 -20.48 -6.10
N SER A 232 28.00 -19.60 -5.33
CA SER A 232 27.09 -19.94 -4.22
C SER A 232 25.92 -20.87 -4.58
N ARG A 233 25.59 -21.02 -5.88
CA ARG A 233 24.61 -22.00 -6.36
C ARG A 233 25.07 -23.46 -6.16
N GLY A 234 26.38 -23.73 -6.15
CA GLY A 234 26.93 -25.08 -6.00
C GLY A 234 26.78 -25.66 -4.60
N CYS A 235 27.04 -24.86 -3.55
CA CYS A 235 26.95 -25.31 -2.15
C CYS A 235 25.51 -25.69 -1.73
N LYS A 236 24.47 -25.25 -2.46
CA LYS A 236 23.05 -25.59 -2.17
C LYS A 236 22.68 -27.03 -2.58
N VAL A 237 23.11 -27.46 -3.78
CA VAL A 237 22.81 -28.81 -4.31
C VAL A 237 23.39 -29.92 -3.42
N ILE A 238 24.47 -29.63 -2.69
CA ILE A 238 25.12 -30.58 -1.78
C ILE A 238 24.37 -30.67 -0.44
N THR A 239 23.82 -29.56 0.07
CA THR A 239 22.98 -29.60 1.29
C THR A 239 21.66 -30.31 1.06
N ASP A 240 21.08 -30.20 -0.14
CA ASP A 240 19.85 -30.90 -0.53
C ASP A 240 20.09 -32.41 -0.81
N TRP A 241 21.35 -32.86 -0.89
CA TRP A 241 21.74 -34.26 -1.14
C TRP A 241 22.05 -35.07 0.13
N LEU A 242 22.20 -34.40 1.27
CA LEU A 242 22.34 -35.08 2.56
C LEU A 242 20.94 -35.47 3.07
N PRO A 243 20.73 -36.70 3.59
CA PRO A 243 19.51 -36.98 4.32
C PRO A 243 19.40 -36.01 5.49
N PRO A 244 18.20 -35.46 5.79
CA PRO A 244 18.03 -34.56 6.92
C PRO A 244 18.50 -35.26 8.20
N ALA A 245 19.24 -34.53 9.04
CA ALA A 245 19.66 -35.05 10.33
C ALA A 245 18.41 -35.59 11.08
N PRO A 246 18.48 -36.79 11.69
CA PRO A 246 17.32 -37.42 12.30
C PRO A 246 16.68 -36.45 13.29
N ALA A 247 15.37 -36.22 13.14
CA ALA A 247 14.63 -35.32 14.01
C ALA A 247 14.81 -35.76 15.47
N ARG A 248 15.11 -34.81 16.37
CA ARG A 248 15.32 -35.13 17.78
C ARG A 248 14.05 -35.81 18.33
N GLU A 249 14.23 -36.96 18.96
CA GLU A 249 13.17 -37.60 19.73
C GLU A 249 12.72 -36.65 20.87
N LEU A 250 11.43 -36.33 20.87
CA LEU A 250 10.82 -35.51 21.91
C LEU A 250 10.64 -36.35 23.19
N THR A 251 10.84 -35.71 24.34
CA THR A 251 10.54 -36.34 25.64
C THR A 251 9.03 -36.48 25.86
N ASP A 252 8.60 -37.36 26.75
CA ASP A 252 7.18 -37.58 27.05
C ASP A 252 6.46 -36.28 27.47
N GLU A 253 7.13 -35.41 28.21
CA GLU A 253 6.62 -34.10 28.63
C GLU A 253 6.44 -33.13 27.44
N GLU A 254 7.36 -33.16 26.48
CA GLU A 254 7.25 -32.39 25.23
C GLU A 254 6.11 -32.94 24.36
N VAL A 255 6.01 -34.26 24.19
CA VAL A 255 4.92 -34.90 23.44
C VAL A 255 3.55 -34.56 24.05
N ALA A 256 3.41 -34.67 25.37
CA ALA A 256 2.20 -34.28 26.08
C ALA A 256 1.86 -32.79 25.89
N SER A 257 2.86 -31.91 25.97
CA SER A 257 2.70 -30.47 25.74
C SER A 257 2.27 -30.15 24.31
N HIS A 258 2.89 -30.79 23.31
CA HIS A 258 2.59 -30.59 21.89
C HIS A 258 1.19 -31.08 21.53
N VAL A 259 0.77 -32.24 22.05
CA VAL A 259 -0.60 -32.75 21.89
C VAL A 259 -1.61 -31.78 22.50
N PHE A 260 -1.41 -31.37 23.76
CA PHE A 260 -2.33 -30.46 24.44
C PHE A 260 -2.47 -29.11 23.74
N ILE A 261 -1.36 -28.51 23.29
CA ILE A 261 -1.38 -27.24 22.57
C ILE A 261 -2.05 -27.40 21.19
N ARG A 262 -1.78 -28.50 20.48
CA ARG A 262 -2.45 -28.82 19.21
C ARG A 262 -3.96 -28.93 19.37
N GLU A 263 -4.46 -29.56 20.43
CA GLU A 263 -5.90 -29.62 20.70
C GLU A 263 -6.50 -28.24 21.00
N ILE A 264 -5.79 -27.33 21.70
CA ILE A 264 -6.26 -25.95 21.89
C ILE A 264 -6.30 -25.18 20.56
N LEU A 265 -5.27 -25.28 19.72
CA LEU A 265 -5.22 -24.58 18.42
C LEU A 265 -6.34 -25.04 17.48
N ASN A 266 -6.68 -26.33 17.51
CA ASN A 266 -7.78 -26.90 16.71
C ASN A 266 -9.16 -26.80 17.38
N SER A 267 -9.25 -26.35 18.63
CA SER A 267 -10.52 -26.22 19.35
C SER A 267 -11.42 -25.15 18.73
N PRO A 268 -12.70 -25.43 18.48
CA PRO A 268 -13.62 -24.46 17.89
C PRO A 268 -13.83 -23.27 18.84
N ILE A 269 -13.75 -22.05 18.30
CA ILE A 269 -14.02 -20.83 19.06
C ILE A 269 -15.49 -20.85 19.49
N VAL A 270 -15.73 -20.76 20.81
CA VAL A 270 -17.09 -20.65 21.36
C VAL A 270 -17.72 -19.35 20.86
N PRO A 271 -18.89 -19.38 20.19
CA PRO A 271 -19.50 -18.18 19.65
C PRO A 271 -20.15 -17.34 20.75
N SER A 272 -19.43 -16.32 21.24
CA SER A 272 -20.02 -15.23 22.02
C SER A 272 -20.95 -14.38 21.14
N LYS A 273 -22.01 -13.84 21.76
CA LYS A 273 -22.91 -12.85 21.13
C LYS A 273 -22.29 -11.45 21.05
N THR A 274 -21.30 -11.17 21.90
CA THR A 274 -20.66 -9.86 22.07
C THR A 274 -19.20 -10.08 22.49
N PRO A 275 -18.31 -10.49 21.56
CA PRO A 275 -16.91 -10.72 21.87
C PRO A 275 -16.19 -9.42 22.24
N LYS A 276 -15.14 -9.53 23.05
CA LYS A 276 -14.48 -8.41 23.72
C LYS A 276 -12.96 -8.42 23.52
N LEU A 277 -12.39 -7.21 23.55
CA LEU A 277 -10.96 -7.00 23.79
C LEU A 277 -10.66 -6.91 25.30
N ALA A 278 -9.68 -7.66 25.79
CA ALA A 278 -9.15 -7.51 27.14
C ALA A 278 -7.94 -6.57 27.15
N PHE A 279 -8.10 -5.36 27.69
CA PHE A 279 -7.02 -4.39 27.86
C PHE A 279 -6.33 -4.61 29.22
N MET A 280 -5.08 -5.06 29.18
CA MET A 280 -4.31 -5.52 30.35
C MET A 280 -3.16 -4.55 30.62
N PHE A 281 -3.29 -3.72 31.65
CA PHE A 281 -2.32 -2.70 32.02
C PHE A 281 -1.33 -3.21 33.06
N LEU A 282 -0.06 -3.35 32.65
CA LEU A 282 1.06 -3.63 33.55
C LEU A 282 1.78 -2.33 33.90
N THR A 283 1.62 -1.87 35.13
CA THR A 283 2.04 -0.53 35.60
C THR A 283 2.86 -0.62 36.89
N PRO A 284 3.80 0.31 37.15
CA PRO A 284 4.39 0.44 38.49
C PRO A 284 3.40 1.01 39.52
N GLY A 285 2.38 1.77 39.11
CA GLY A 285 1.45 2.47 40.00
C GLY A 285 0.29 3.13 39.26
N SER A 286 -0.02 4.40 39.59
CA SER A 286 -1.04 5.23 38.91
C SER A 286 -0.87 5.25 37.39
N LEU A 287 -1.97 5.36 36.63
CA LEU A 287 -1.98 5.41 35.17
C LEU A 287 -2.02 6.87 34.66
N PRO A 288 -0.92 7.46 34.14
CA PRO A 288 -0.88 8.88 33.75
C PRO A 288 -1.84 9.23 32.61
N PHE A 289 -2.13 8.26 31.73
CA PHE A 289 -3.00 8.43 30.56
C PHE A 289 -4.43 7.93 30.80
N GLU A 290 -4.85 7.69 32.05
CA GLU A 290 -6.20 7.18 32.37
C GLU A 290 -7.31 8.02 31.71
N LYS A 291 -7.20 9.37 31.72
CA LYS A 291 -8.15 10.28 31.05
C LYS A 291 -8.19 10.18 29.51
N LEU A 292 -7.12 9.68 28.88
CA LEU A 292 -7.07 9.43 27.44
C LEU A 292 -7.73 8.07 27.13
N TRP A 293 -7.43 7.06 27.94
CA TRP A 293 -8.07 5.74 27.84
C TRP A 293 -9.57 5.79 28.17
N ASP A 294 -9.98 6.62 29.12
CA ASP A 294 -11.39 6.88 29.46
C ASP A 294 -12.18 7.40 28.24
N LYS A 295 -11.66 8.42 27.54
CA LYS A 295 -12.22 8.91 26.27
C LYS A 295 -12.24 7.85 25.18
N PHE A 296 -11.20 7.01 25.10
CA PHE A 296 -11.08 5.95 24.10
C PHE A 296 -12.10 4.81 24.34
N PHE A 297 -12.51 4.58 25.59
CA PHE A 297 -13.48 3.53 25.95
C PHE A 297 -14.95 3.99 25.94
N ASN A 298 -15.20 5.26 26.22
CA ASN A 298 -16.54 5.86 26.32
C ASN A 298 -17.39 5.66 25.05
N GLY A 299 -18.55 5.01 25.18
CA GLY A 299 -19.48 4.70 24.08
C GLY A 299 -19.29 3.33 23.45
N HIS A 300 -18.34 2.53 23.95
CA HIS A 300 -18.03 1.18 23.46
C HIS A 300 -18.26 0.10 24.53
N GLU A 301 -19.08 0.40 25.54
CA GLU A 301 -19.33 -0.47 26.69
C GLU A 301 -19.84 -1.85 26.26
N GLY A 302 -19.22 -2.92 26.76
CA GLY A 302 -19.52 -4.29 26.36
C GLY A 302 -18.73 -4.82 25.16
N LYS A 303 -17.96 -3.99 24.44
CA LYS A 303 -16.94 -4.44 23.46
C LYS A 303 -15.56 -4.68 24.07
N PHE A 304 -15.37 -4.38 25.36
CA PHE A 304 -14.07 -4.51 26.04
C PHE A 304 -14.18 -4.86 27.52
N THR A 305 -13.05 -5.26 28.09
CA THR A 305 -12.79 -5.36 29.53
C THR A 305 -11.43 -4.73 29.85
N VAL A 306 -11.23 -4.32 31.11
CA VAL A 306 -9.99 -3.70 31.59
C VAL A 306 -9.48 -4.44 32.82
N TYR A 307 -8.17 -4.67 32.90
CA TYR A 307 -7.48 -5.28 34.03
C TYR A 307 -6.20 -4.50 34.33
N VAL A 308 -5.89 -4.25 35.61
CA VAL A 308 -4.72 -3.48 36.03
C VAL A 308 -3.88 -4.30 37.02
N HIS A 309 -2.60 -4.51 36.70
CA HIS A 309 -1.61 -5.09 37.60
C HIS A 309 -0.59 -4.02 37.98
N ALA A 310 -0.58 -3.60 39.24
CA ALA A 310 0.22 -2.49 39.73
C ALA A 310 1.34 -2.97 40.68
N SER A 311 2.59 -2.91 40.21
CA SER A 311 3.69 -3.69 40.81
C SER A 311 4.42 -3.02 41.98
N LYS A 312 4.09 -1.76 42.35
CA LYS A 312 4.69 -1.07 43.51
C LYS A 312 3.64 -0.39 44.39
N GLU A 313 2.78 0.41 43.77
CA GLU A 313 1.81 1.27 44.45
C GLU A 313 0.41 0.95 43.91
N ARG A 314 -0.61 0.90 44.78
CA ARG A 314 -1.98 0.72 44.32
C ARG A 314 -2.44 2.02 43.62
N PRO A 315 -2.91 1.97 42.37
CA PRO A 315 -3.40 3.15 41.66
C PRO A 315 -4.66 3.73 42.33
N THR A 316 -4.91 5.01 42.07
CA THR A 316 -6.16 5.68 42.42
C THR A 316 -6.85 6.09 41.13
N HIS A 317 -7.91 5.36 40.77
CA HIS A 317 -8.65 5.58 39.53
C HIS A 317 -9.73 6.65 39.72
N VAL A 318 -9.99 7.42 38.66
CA VAL A 318 -11.01 8.47 38.57
C VAL A 318 -12.07 8.14 37.52
N SER A 319 -11.71 7.36 36.49
CA SER A 319 -12.58 6.84 35.44
C SER A 319 -13.41 5.65 35.91
N SER A 320 -14.69 5.64 35.58
CA SER A 320 -15.60 4.51 35.76
C SER A 320 -15.19 3.25 34.99
N HIS A 321 -14.33 3.37 33.99
CA HIS A 321 -13.80 2.23 33.24
C HIS A 321 -12.71 1.48 34.02
N PHE A 322 -11.98 2.17 34.90
CA PHE A 322 -10.85 1.64 35.67
C PHE A 322 -11.18 1.33 37.15
N LEU A 323 -12.28 1.88 37.70
CA LEU A 323 -12.79 1.48 39.01
C LEU A 323 -12.99 -0.05 39.10
N ASP A 324 -12.53 -0.63 40.22
CA ASP A 324 -12.58 -2.06 40.53
C ASP A 324 -11.98 -2.99 39.45
N ARG A 325 -10.98 -2.51 38.69
CA ARG A 325 -10.21 -3.29 37.70
C ARG A 325 -8.83 -3.75 38.17
N ASP A 326 -8.45 -3.41 39.41
CA ASP A 326 -7.21 -3.90 40.03
C ASP A 326 -7.25 -5.42 40.22
N ILE A 327 -6.28 -6.14 39.66
CA ILE A 327 -6.07 -7.56 39.99
C ILE A 327 -5.06 -7.72 41.12
N HIS A 328 -5.03 -8.91 41.73
CA HIS A 328 -3.97 -9.26 42.68
C HIS A 328 -2.59 -9.07 42.03
N SER A 329 -1.79 -8.18 42.60
CA SER A 329 -0.55 -7.68 42.01
C SER A 329 0.64 -8.01 42.91
N ASP A 330 1.71 -8.53 42.31
CA ASP A 330 2.97 -8.85 42.97
C ASP A 330 4.10 -7.87 42.60
N GLN A 331 5.20 -7.90 43.34
CA GLN A 331 6.40 -7.11 43.03
C GLN A 331 7.09 -7.61 41.77
N VAL A 332 7.31 -6.71 40.81
CA VAL A 332 7.87 -7.03 39.49
C VAL A 332 9.25 -6.39 39.31
N VAL A 333 10.20 -7.20 38.83
CA VAL A 333 11.56 -6.76 38.48
C VAL A 333 11.79 -6.97 36.98
N TRP A 334 12.26 -5.93 36.29
CA TRP A 334 12.55 -5.98 34.85
C TRP A 334 13.64 -7.02 34.53
N GLY A 335 13.47 -7.75 33.42
CA GLY A 335 14.35 -8.83 32.99
C GLY A 335 14.23 -10.14 33.78
N LYS A 336 13.50 -10.15 34.90
CA LYS A 336 13.23 -11.37 35.67
C LYS A 336 11.88 -11.96 35.30
N ILE A 337 11.76 -13.27 35.51
CA ILE A 337 10.52 -14.03 35.29
C ILE A 337 9.29 -13.41 35.98
N THR A 338 9.46 -12.65 37.07
CA THR A 338 8.37 -11.90 37.73
C THR A 338 7.58 -10.97 36.80
N MET A 339 8.19 -10.51 35.69
CA MET A 339 7.50 -9.75 34.65
C MET A 339 6.51 -10.64 33.87
N VAL A 340 7.00 -11.77 33.36
CA VAL A 340 6.18 -12.82 32.71
C VAL A 340 5.12 -13.37 33.68
N ASP A 341 5.43 -13.50 34.96
CA ASP A 341 4.46 -13.94 35.97
C ASP A 341 3.31 -12.92 36.13
N ALA A 342 3.58 -11.61 36.01
CA ALA A 342 2.55 -10.57 36.07
C ALA A 342 1.69 -10.57 34.79
N GLU A 343 2.30 -10.79 33.62
CA GLU A 343 1.59 -11.00 32.35
C GLU A 343 0.69 -12.24 32.40
N ARG A 344 1.16 -13.35 32.99
CA ARG A 344 0.36 -14.55 33.23
C ARG A 344 -0.75 -14.30 34.26
N ARG A 345 -0.53 -13.51 35.32
CA ARG A 345 -1.63 -13.08 36.23
C ARG A 345 -2.70 -12.27 35.49
N LEU A 346 -2.29 -11.34 34.62
CA LEU A 346 -3.22 -10.55 33.79
C LEU A 346 -4.02 -11.45 32.85
N LEU A 347 -3.37 -12.32 32.08
CA LEU A 347 -4.02 -13.29 31.19
C LEU A 347 -4.98 -14.22 31.96
N ALA A 348 -4.61 -14.69 33.16
CA ALA A 348 -5.44 -15.57 33.97
C ALA A 348 -6.73 -14.91 34.46
N ASN A 349 -6.68 -13.64 34.87
CA ASN A 349 -7.88 -12.88 35.24
C ASN A 349 -8.72 -12.51 34.00
N ALA A 350 -8.06 -12.18 32.89
CA ALA A 350 -8.73 -11.83 31.64
C ALA A 350 -9.46 -13.01 30.98
N LEU A 351 -8.93 -14.23 31.08
CA LEU A 351 -9.54 -15.44 30.52
C LEU A 351 -10.78 -15.93 31.29
N MET A 352 -11.04 -15.41 32.50
CA MET A 352 -12.25 -15.73 33.28
C MET A 352 -13.53 -15.21 32.62
N ASP A 353 -13.47 -14.11 31.86
CA ASP A 353 -14.57 -13.70 31.00
C ASP A 353 -14.52 -14.55 29.70
N PRO A 354 -15.56 -15.34 29.38
CA PRO A 354 -15.59 -16.14 28.16
C PRO A 354 -15.64 -15.29 26.89
N ASP A 355 -16.17 -14.06 26.97
CA ASP A 355 -16.31 -13.16 25.81
C ASP A 355 -14.99 -12.50 25.41
N ASN A 356 -13.96 -12.51 26.26
CA ASN A 356 -12.64 -11.96 25.93
C ASN A 356 -11.97 -12.86 24.87
N HIS A 357 -11.91 -12.37 23.62
CA HIS A 357 -11.42 -13.13 22.46
C HIS A 357 -10.01 -12.72 22.02
N HIS A 358 -9.59 -11.48 22.29
CA HIS A 358 -8.23 -10.99 22.03
C HIS A 358 -7.71 -10.18 23.23
N PHE A 359 -6.43 -10.33 23.55
CA PHE A 359 -5.79 -9.87 24.78
C PHE A 359 -4.68 -8.89 24.42
N VAL A 360 -4.66 -7.72 25.06
CA VAL A 360 -3.80 -6.57 24.71
C VAL A 360 -2.96 -6.17 25.92
N LEU A 361 -1.64 -6.37 25.87
CA LEU A 361 -0.74 -5.95 26.95
C LEU A 361 -0.30 -4.49 26.73
N LEU A 362 -0.53 -3.64 27.74
CA LEU A 362 -0.21 -2.22 27.74
C LEU A 362 0.59 -1.83 28.98
N SER A 363 1.29 -0.70 28.91
CA SER A 363 1.97 -0.10 30.06
C SER A 363 1.41 1.28 30.40
N ASP A 364 1.74 1.75 31.60
CA ASP A 364 1.62 3.13 32.09
C ASP A 364 1.91 4.25 31.06
N SER A 365 2.79 3.99 30.08
CA SER A 365 3.31 4.93 29.10
C SER A 365 2.88 4.61 27.66
N CYS A 366 1.85 3.77 27.50
CA CYS A 366 1.20 3.45 26.23
C CYS A 366 0.00 4.36 25.95
N VAL A 367 -0.19 4.70 24.67
CA VAL A 367 -1.31 5.50 24.14
C VAL A 367 -1.90 4.81 22.89
N PRO A 368 -3.22 4.92 22.63
CA PRO A 368 -3.81 4.49 21.37
C PRO A 368 -3.46 5.46 20.24
N LEU A 369 -3.25 4.93 19.03
CA LEU A 369 -2.97 5.73 17.83
C LEU A 369 -4.22 5.95 16.93
N TYR A 370 -5.21 5.07 17.05
CA TYR A 370 -6.48 5.12 16.32
C TYR A 370 -7.68 5.07 17.28
N GLY A 371 -8.89 5.31 16.76
CA GLY A 371 -10.14 5.15 17.51
C GLY A 371 -10.43 3.69 17.90
N PHE A 372 -11.31 3.50 18.89
CA PHE A 372 -11.62 2.18 19.44
C PHE A 372 -12.10 1.20 18.37
N ASP A 373 -13.08 1.59 17.54
CA ASP A 373 -13.67 0.68 16.55
C ASP A 373 -12.67 0.25 15.47
N TYR A 374 -11.66 1.06 15.14
CA TYR A 374 -10.56 0.64 14.28
C TYR A 374 -9.71 -0.45 14.96
N ILE A 375 -9.28 -0.21 16.20
CA ILE A 375 -8.45 -1.18 16.97
C ILE A 375 -9.23 -2.48 17.24
N TYR A 376 -10.53 -2.36 17.53
CA TYR A 376 -11.45 -3.49 17.67
C TYR A 376 -11.58 -4.29 16.38
N LYS A 377 -11.93 -3.65 15.24
CA LYS A 377 -12.03 -4.32 13.94
C LYS A 377 -10.71 -4.98 13.53
N TYR A 378 -9.57 -4.30 13.71
CA TYR A 378 -8.23 -4.80 13.35
C TYR A 378 -7.85 -6.05 14.16
N LEU A 379 -8.01 -6.03 15.49
CA LEU A 379 -7.64 -7.16 16.34
C LEU A 379 -8.64 -8.32 16.23
N MET A 380 -9.95 -8.04 16.23
CA MET A 380 -10.99 -9.09 16.23
C MET A 380 -11.05 -9.90 14.93
N HIS A 381 -10.81 -9.26 13.76
CA HIS A 381 -10.84 -9.95 12.47
C HIS A 381 -9.46 -10.46 12.01
N SER A 382 -8.39 -10.28 12.80
CA SER A 382 -7.09 -10.85 12.46
C SER A 382 -7.10 -12.38 12.62
N ASN A 383 -6.50 -13.08 11.66
CA ASN A 383 -6.29 -14.53 11.75
C ASN A 383 -5.20 -14.90 12.78
N ILE A 384 -4.18 -14.06 12.95
CA ILE A 384 -2.96 -14.27 13.76
C ILE A 384 -2.94 -13.47 15.09
N SER A 385 -1.91 -13.71 15.90
CA SER A 385 -1.53 -12.92 17.08
C SER A 385 -0.29 -12.05 16.78
N PHE A 386 -0.18 -10.89 17.41
CA PHE A 386 0.91 -9.93 17.21
C PHE A 386 1.95 -10.05 18.34
N VAL A 387 2.86 -11.00 18.16
CA VAL A 387 4.04 -11.23 19.00
C VAL A 387 5.28 -10.92 18.16
N ASP A 388 6.11 -10.01 18.66
CA ASP A 388 7.40 -9.67 18.06
C ASP A 388 8.39 -10.84 18.19
N CYS A 389 9.01 -11.27 17.09
CA CYS A 389 9.83 -12.48 17.08
C CYS A 389 10.87 -12.46 15.95
N PHE A 390 12.13 -12.25 16.32
CA PHE A 390 13.26 -12.22 15.41
C PHE A 390 14.49 -12.96 15.96
N LYS A 391 15.46 -13.24 15.08
CA LYS A 391 16.73 -13.90 15.43
C LYS A 391 17.86 -12.87 15.50
N ASP A 392 18.32 -12.60 16.71
CA ASP A 392 19.46 -11.73 16.99
C ASP A 392 20.68 -12.57 17.42
N PRO A 393 21.66 -12.84 16.55
CA PRO A 393 22.83 -13.67 16.89
C PRO A 393 23.82 -12.98 17.85
N GLY A 394 23.58 -11.72 18.24
CA GLY A 394 24.50 -10.93 19.05
C GLY A 394 24.27 -11.01 20.57
N PRO A 395 24.98 -10.17 21.34
CA PRO A 395 24.95 -10.15 22.82
C PRO A 395 23.61 -9.72 23.44
N HIS A 396 22.62 -9.29 22.64
CA HIS A 396 21.26 -9.00 23.11
C HIS A 396 20.23 -10.04 22.66
N GLY A 397 20.64 -11.07 21.92
CA GLY A 397 19.80 -12.22 21.55
C GLY A 397 20.45 -13.52 22.00
N ASN A 398 20.93 -14.34 21.07
CA ASN A 398 21.58 -15.63 21.33
C ASN A 398 22.73 -15.55 22.37
N GLY A 399 23.44 -14.43 22.49
CA GLY A 399 24.45 -14.22 23.55
C GLY A 399 23.90 -14.20 24.99
N ARG A 400 22.57 -14.30 25.17
CA ARG A 400 21.87 -14.44 26.45
C ARG A 400 21.38 -15.87 26.73
N TYR A 401 21.48 -16.79 25.77
CA TYR A 401 21.05 -18.19 25.91
C TYR A 401 21.90 -18.95 26.94
N SER A 402 21.31 -19.95 27.61
CA SER A 402 22.01 -20.90 28.48
C SER A 402 21.77 -22.33 28.03
N GLU A 403 22.83 -23.12 27.97
CA GLU A 403 22.81 -24.54 27.61
C GLU A 403 21.95 -25.39 28.57
N HIS A 404 21.68 -24.91 29.79
CA HIS A 404 20.78 -25.56 30.74
C HIS A 404 19.29 -25.51 30.32
N MET A 405 18.96 -24.83 29.23
CA MET A 405 17.64 -24.91 28.60
C MET A 405 17.47 -26.13 27.66
N LEU A 406 18.54 -26.90 27.42
CA LEU A 406 18.49 -28.17 26.68
C LEU A 406 17.88 -29.30 27.52
N PRO A 407 17.27 -30.33 26.87
CA PRO A 407 17.08 -30.47 25.42
C PRO A 407 15.90 -29.67 24.83
N GLU A 408 15.00 -29.15 25.66
CA GLU A 408 13.66 -28.68 25.26
C GLU A 408 13.69 -27.36 24.49
N VAL A 409 14.60 -26.44 24.83
CA VAL A 409 14.84 -25.20 24.08
C VAL A 409 16.24 -25.24 23.49
N GLU A 410 16.38 -25.71 22.25
CA GLU A 410 17.65 -25.62 21.53
C GLU A 410 17.94 -24.17 21.09
N GLU A 411 19.22 -23.77 21.11
CA GLU A 411 19.66 -22.42 20.74
C GLU A 411 19.16 -21.95 19.35
N LYS A 412 19.00 -22.88 18.40
CA LYS A 412 18.46 -22.61 17.05
C LYS A 412 17.03 -22.04 17.08
N HIS A 413 16.25 -22.37 18.12
CA HIS A 413 14.89 -21.89 18.35
C HIS A 413 14.82 -20.66 19.27
N PHE A 414 15.90 -20.29 19.97
CA PHE A 414 15.91 -19.09 20.81
C PHE A 414 15.65 -17.84 19.96
N ARG A 415 14.75 -16.97 20.43
CA ARG A 415 14.31 -15.73 19.75
C ARG A 415 14.32 -14.56 20.69
N LYS A 416 14.21 -13.37 20.10
CA LYS A 416 14.09 -12.09 20.78
C LYS A 416 12.84 -11.37 20.27
N GLY A 417 12.23 -10.56 21.12
CA GLY A 417 11.11 -9.70 20.77
C GLY A 417 10.86 -8.66 21.86
N ALA A 418 9.97 -7.72 21.56
CA ALA A 418 9.38 -6.82 22.55
C ALA A 418 8.40 -7.58 23.47
N GLN A 419 8.43 -7.21 24.76
CA GLN A 419 7.45 -7.63 25.77
C GLN A 419 5.98 -7.42 25.36
N TRP A 420 5.70 -6.37 24.59
CA TRP A 420 4.34 -5.89 24.29
C TRP A 420 3.69 -6.74 23.21
N PHE A 421 2.82 -7.66 23.59
CA PHE A 421 2.06 -8.51 22.68
C PHE A 421 0.59 -8.09 22.58
N THR A 422 -0.06 -8.51 21.49
CA THR A 422 -1.50 -8.80 21.53
C THR A 422 -1.75 -10.20 20.99
N MET A 423 -2.65 -10.97 21.60
CA MET A 423 -2.85 -12.37 21.22
C MET A 423 -4.30 -12.85 21.33
N LYS A 424 -4.65 -13.83 20.49
CA LYS A 424 -5.98 -14.46 20.44
C LYS A 424 -6.18 -15.46 21.59
N ARG A 425 -7.44 -15.77 21.92
CA ARG A 425 -7.82 -16.60 23.08
C ARG A 425 -7.10 -17.95 23.15
N GLN A 426 -6.90 -18.67 22.03
CA GLN A 426 -6.12 -19.92 22.03
C GLN A 426 -4.70 -19.71 22.56
N HIS A 427 -3.98 -18.72 22.04
CA HIS A 427 -2.60 -18.41 22.45
C HIS A 427 -2.51 -17.95 23.90
N ALA A 428 -3.49 -17.19 24.38
CA ALA A 428 -3.60 -16.83 25.80
C ALA A 428 -3.73 -18.06 26.72
N ILE A 429 -4.56 -19.04 26.35
CA ILE A 429 -4.73 -20.31 27.10
C ILE A 429 -3.43 -21.13 27.07
N ILE A 430 -2.79 -21.22 25.89
CA ILE A 430 -1.52 -21.95 25.69
C ILE A 430 -0.40 -21.38 26.58
N VAL A 431 -0.30 -20.04 26.69
CA VAL A 431 0.68 -19.38 27.57
C VAL A 431 0.41 -19.62 29.06
N LEU A 432 -0.85 -19.78 29.47
CA LEU A 432 -1.16 -20.15 30.87
C LEU A 432 -0.90 -21.63 31.18
N ALA A 433 -1.13 -22.51 30.21
CA ALA A 433 -0.96 -23.95 30.37
C ALA A 433 0.50 -24.41 30.25
N ASP A 434 1.35 -23.67 29.53
CA ASP A 434 2.78 -23.98 29.47
C ASP A 434 3.43 -23.89 30.85
N ASN A 435 3.87 -25.04 31.35
CA ASN A 435 4.73 -25.16 32.53
C ASN A 435 6.15 -25.61 32.12
N LEU A 436 6.27 -26.40 31.05
CA LEU A 436 7.53 -27.03 30.63
C LEU A 436 8.54 -25.98 30.15
N TYR A 437 8.21 -25.21 29.12
CA TYR A 437 9.13 -24.24 28.52
C TYR A 437 9.29 -23.03 29.46
N TYR A 438 8.20 -22.54 30.05
CA TYR A 438 8.20 -21.54 31.11
C TYR A 438 9.18 -21.89 32.25
N SER A 439 9.25 -23.16 32.70
CA SER A 439 10.19 -23.55 33.77
C SER A 439 11.66 -23.33 33.40
N LYS A 440 12.04 -23.53 32.12
CA LYS A 440 13.40 -23.32 31.62
C LYS A 440 13.74 -21.83 31.61
N PHE A 441 12.82 -20.97 31.18
CA PHE A 441 12.99 -19.51 31.27
C PHE A 441 13.02 -19.02 32.73
N ARG A 442 12.15 -19.54 33.59
CA ARG A 442 12.09 -19.24 35.03
C ARG A 442 13.40 -19.55 35.75
N ASN A 443 14.00 -20.70 35.44
CA ASN A 443 15.20 -21.18 36.13
C ASN A 443 16.49 -20.62 35.52
N TYR A 444 16.56 -20.46 34.19
CA TYR A 444 17.81 -20.18 33.47
C TYR A 444 17.85 -18.86 32.69
N CYS A 445 16.72 -18.16 32.49
CA CYS A 445 16.71 -16.81 31.92
C CYS A 445 16.60 -15.75 33.02
N GLN A 446 17.74 -15.40 33.64
CA GLN A 446 17.81 -14.34 34.65
C GLN A 446 19.02 -13.40 34.44
N PRO A 447 18.95 -12.13 34.88
CA PRO A 447 20.09 -11.22 34.88
C PRO A 447 21.18 -11.67 35.86
N GLY A 448 22.43 -11.71 35.40
CA GLY A 448 23.62 -12.06 36.19
C GLY A 448 23.91 -13.56 36.34
N LEU A 449 23.01 -14.46 35.92
CA LEU A 449 23.22 -15.90 36.02
C LEU A 449 24.37 -16.34 35.09
N GLU A 450 25.38 -17.03 35.62
CA GLU A 450 26.59 -17.45 34.87
C GLU A 450 27.34 -16.28 34.18
N GLY A 451 27.14 -15.04 34.62
CA GLY A 451 27.64 -13.85 33.93
C GLY A 451 26.89 -13.46 32.65
N ARG A 452 25.86 -14.24 32.27
CA ARG A 452 24.90 -13.93 31.20
C ARG A 452 23.83 -12.97 31.74
N ASN A 453 23.22 -12.18 30.85
CA ASN A 453 22.14 -11.24 31.20
C ASN A 453 20.88 -11.52 30.36
N CYS A 454 20.20 -12.61 30.68
CA CYS A 454 18.95 -12.98 30.01
C CYS A 454 17.77 -12.19 30.61
N ILE A 455 16.87 -11.77 29.72
CA ILE A 455 15.72 -10.89 30.00
C ILE A 455 14.46 -11.67 29.64
N ALA A 456 13.77 -12.24 30.64
CA ALA A 456 12.70 -13.22 30.41
C ALA A 456 11.56 -12.68 29.53
N ASP A 457 11.18 -11.42 29.76
CA ASP A 457 10.16 -10.66 29.02
C ASP A 457 10.52 -10.35 27.55
N GLU A 458 11.81 -10.40 27.17
CA GLU A 458 12.25 -10.22 25.78
C GLU A 458 12.47 -11.54 25.03
N HIS A 459 12.37 -12.70 25.70
CA HIS A 459 12.79 -14.00 25.13
C HIS A 459 11.79 -15.16 25.27
N TYR A 460 10.95 -15.20 26.31
CA TYR A 460 10.07 -16.34 26.57
C TYR A 460 9.02 -16.54 25.45
N LEU A 461 8.07 -15.61 25.31
CA LEU A 461 6.98 -15.72 24.32
C LEU A 461 7.50 -15.82 22.87
N PRO A 462 8.49 -15.03 22.41
CA PRO A 462 9.03 -15.15 21.06
C PRO A 462 9.63 -16.53 20.79
N THR A 463 10.38 -17.10 21.74
CA THR A 463 10.97 -18.43 21.60
C THR A 463 9.91 -19.52 21.59
N PHE A 464 8.96 -19.44 22.54
CA PHE A 464 7.89 -20.42 22.72
C PHE A 464 6.98 -20.51 21.48
N PHE A 465 6.47 -19.40 20.97
CA PHE A 465 5.64 -19.44 19.75
C PHE A 465 6.44 -19.85 18.51
N ASN A 466 7.71 -19.43 18.36
CA ASN A 466 8.58 -19.90 17.26
C ASN A 466 8.83 -21.43 17.26
N MET A 467 8.66 -22.11 18.40
CA MET A 467 8.74 -23.59 18.46
C MET A 467 7.40 -24.28 18.20
N ILE A 468 6.29 -23.68 18.63
CA ILE A 468 5.00 -24.38 18.74
C ILE A 468 3.98 -23.94 17.67
N ASP A 469 3.93 -22.65 17.35
CA ASP A 469 3.10 -22.11 16.27
C ASP A 469 3.75 -20.86 15.65
N PRO A 470 4.81 -21.03 14.83
CA PRO A 470 5.48 -19.93 14.14
C PRO A 470 4.61 -19.30 13.03
N THR A 471 3.47 -19.91 12.71
CA THR A 471 2.52 -19.48 11.67
C THR A 471 1.36 -18.65 12.20
N GLY A 472 0.93 -18.88 13.45
CA GLY A 472 -0.12 -18.11 14.11
C GLY A 472 0.36 -16.78 14.69
N ILE A 473 1.65 -16.45 14.61
CA ILE A 473 2.21 -15.16 15.05
C ILE A 473 2.72 -14.29 13.89
N ALA A 474 2.55 -12.97 14.01
CA ALA A 474 2.96 -11.99 13.02
C ALA A 474 4.49 -11.82 12.90
N ASN A 475 5.25 -12.22 13.92
CA ASN A 475 6.68 -11.92 14.11
C ASN A 475 7.01 -10.42 14.34
N TRP A 476 5.99 -9.58 14.54
CA TRP A 476 6.09 -8.17 14.93
C TRP A 476 4.94 -7.80 15.90
N SER A 477 5.05 -6.66 16.58
CA SER A 477 4.06 -6.17 17.56
C SER A 477 3.32 -4.92 17.08
N VAL A 478 2.03 -4.82 17.43
CA VAL A 478 1.19 -3.61 17.22
C VAL A 478 1.52 -2.44 18.15
N THR A 479 2.58 -2.52 18.97
CA THR A 479 3.03 -1.43 19.87
C THR A 479 4.32 -0.79 19.34
N HIS A 480 4.25 0.46 18.86
CA HIS A 480 5.41 1.21 18.40
C HIS A 480 6.36 1.57 19.55
N VAL A 481 7.67 1.36 19.30
CA VAL A 481 8.76 1.67 20.22
C VAL A 481 9.95 2.22 19.41
N ASP A 482 10.32 3.48 19.65
CA ASP A 482 11.40 4.17 18.92
C ASP A 482 12.78 3.86 19.50
N TRP A 483 13.56 3.06 18.76
CA TRP A 483 14.93 2.67 19.10
C TRP A 483 16.01 3.51 18.39
N SER A 484 15.67 4.62 17.73
CA SER A 484 16.60 5.45 16.93
C SER A 484 17.82 5.94 17.74
N GLU A 485 17.64 6.20 19.03
CA GLU A 485 18.72 6.64 19.93
C GLU A 485 19.74 5.54 20.30
N ARG A 486 19.45 4.26 20.01
CA ARG A 486 20.34 3.10 20.26
C ARG A 486 20.85 2.99 21.71
N LYS A 487 20.05 3.41 22.68
CA LYS A 487 20.31 3.30 24.12
C LYS A 487 19.72 1.99 24.68
N TRP A 488 20.08 1.65 25.93
CA TRP A 488 19.48 0.56 26.71
C TRP A 488 17.95 0.69 26.91
N HIS A 489 17.40 1.88 26.71
CA HIS A 489 15.97 2.13 26.74
C HIS A 489 15.56 2.92 25.48
N PRO A 490 14.37 2.68 24.93
CA PRO A 490 13.89 3.39 23.75
C PRO A 490 13.57 4.85 24.07
N LYS A 491 13.58 5.67 23.03
CA LYS A 491 13.32 7.11 23.06
C LYS A 491 11.95 7.40 23.70
N SER A 492 11.86 8.53 24.40
CA SER A 492 10.68 8.87 25.21
C SER A 492 10.17 10.28 24.86
N TYR A 493 8.87 10.38 24.59
CA TYR A 493 8.22 11.56 24.06
C TYR A 493 7.72 12.48 25.19
N ARG A 494 8.28 13.68 25.26
CA ARG A 494 7.77 14.78 26.09
C ARG A 494 6.69 15.56 25.34
N ALA A 495 5.97 16.44 26.04
CA ALA A 495 4.92 17.28 25.47
C ALA A 495 5.41 18.06 24.24
N GLU A 496 6.63 18.59 24.26
CA GLU A 496 7.19 19.41 23.18
C GLU A 496 7.24 18.62 21.85
N ALA A 497 7.56 17.33 21.92
CA ALA A 497 7.68 16.44 20.77
C ALA A 497 6.34 15.99 20.17
N ILE A 498 5.21 16.17 20.87
CA ILE A 498 3.89 15.77 20.35
C ILE A 498 3.41 16.77 19.30
N THR A 499 3.36 16.31 18.05
CA THR A 499 2.88 17.00 16.85
C THR A 499 2.01 16.06 16.02
N SER A 500 1.16 16.58 15.13
CA SER A 500 0.39 15.74 14.20
C SER A 500 1.32 14.95 13.26
N GLU A 501 2.42 15.56 12.82
CA GLU A 501 3.47 14.94 12.00
C GLU A 501 4.08 13.70 12.69
N LEU A 502 4.42 13.78 13.98
CA LEU A 502 4.94 12.63 14.74
C LEU A 502 3.92 11.49 14.77
N LEU A 503 2.64 11.79 15.00
CA LEU A 503 1.60 10.77 15.06
C LEU A 503 1.37 10.14 13.67
N GLN A 504 1.26 10.97 12.63
CA GLN A 504 1.16 10.53 11.23
C GLN A 504 2.32 9.61 10.83
N ASN A 505 3.57 10.02 11.12
CA ASN A 505 4.79 9.26 10.85
C ASN A 505 4.90 7.93 11.64
N ILE A 506 4.13 7.74 12.71
CA ILE A 506 4.03 6.45 13.41
C ILE A 506 2.91 5.60 12.79
N THR A 507 1.75 6.20 12.49
CA THR A 507 0.59 5.54 11.86
C THR A 507 0.78 5.18 10.38
N SER A 508 1.84 5.66 9.74
CA SER A 508 2.20 5.33 8.36
C SER A 508 3.22 4.19 8.25
N ILE A 509 3.76 3.67 9.36
CA ILE A 509 4.77 2.60 9.32
C ILE A 509 4.09 1.26 9.05
N ASP A 510 4.39 0.66 7.91
CA ASP A 510 3.85 -0.59 7.39
C ASP A 510 4.91 -1.72 7.28
N VAL A 511 6.14 -1.45 7.73
CA VAL A 511 7.25 -2.41 7.83
C VAL A 511 7.86 -2.34 9.22
N SER A 512 7.87 -3.46 9.94
CA SER A 512 8.63 -3.60 11.19
C SER A 512 10.11 -3.86 10.87
N VAL A 513 11.01 -3.18 11.57
CA VAL A 513 12.46 -3.17 11.24
C VAL A 513 13.28 -3.44 12.50
N HIS A 514 14.06 -4.51 12.46
CA HIS A 514 14.93 -4.95 13.54
C HIS A 514 16.39 -4.90 13.10
N VAL A 515 17.29 -4.60 14.03
CA VAL A 515 18.73 -4.56 13.78
C VAL A 515 19.40 -5.49 14.76
N THR A 516 20.16 -6.45 14.24
CA THR A 516 20.91 -7.41 15.07
C THR A 516 21.96 -6.71 15.94
N SER A 517 22.23 -7.26 17.12
CA SER A 517 23.12 -6.66 18.12
C SER A 517 24.60 -7.03 17.93
N ASP A 518 24.91 -7.87 16.95
CA ASP A 518 26.26 -8.32 16.64
C ASP A 518 27.08 -7.22 15.90
N LYS A 519 28.31 -7.56 15.50
CA LYS A 519 29.21 -6.60 14.81
C LYS A 519 28.72 -6.22 13.41
N LYS A 520 28.01 -7.11 12.71
CA LYS A 520 27.50 -6.86 11.36
C LYS A 520 26.31 -5.89 11.34
N LYS A 521 25.43 -5.95 12.34
CA LYS A 521 24.19 -5.16 12.42
C LYS A 521 23.31 -5.35 11.19
N GLU A 522 23.12 -6.62 10.81
CA GLU A 522 22.19 -7.04 9.76
C GLU A 522 20.78 -6.48 10.08
N VAL A 523 20.18 -5.81 9.09
CA VAL A 523 18.87 -5.17 9.19
C VAL A 523 17.82 -6.16 8.65
N GLN A 524 16.96 -6.63 9.54
CA GLN A 524 15.89 -7.55 9.25
C GLN A 524 14.57 -6.76 9.14
N ARG A 525 13.72 -7.10 8.16
CA ARG A 525 12.49 -6.35 7.83
C ARG A 525 11.32 -7.30 7.64
N TRP A 526 10.18 -6.97 8.24
CA TRP A 526 8.91 -7.68 8.05
C TRP A 526 7.85 -6.70 7.56
N PRO A 527 7.22 -6.91 6.39
CA PRO A 527 6.02 -6.17 6.03
C PRO A 527 4.91 -6.53 7.02
N CYS A 528 4.15 -5.53 7.46
CA CYS A 528 3.08 -5.70 8.43
C CYS A 528 1.82 -6.22 7.76
N LEU A 529 1.83 -7.53 7.49
CA LEU A 529 0.74 -8.25 6.84
C LEU A 529 -0.38 -8.55 7.84
N TRP A 530 -1.53 -7.92 7.64
CA TRP A 530 -2.79 -8.21 8.31
C TRP A 530 -3.65 -9.08 7.39
N ASN A 531 -3.93 -10.33 7.78
CA ASN A 531 -4.65 -11.31 6.95
C ASN A 531 -4.05 -11.51 5.53
N GLY A 532 -2.75 -11.19 5.34
CA GLY A 532 -2.05 -11.22 4.05
C GLY A 532 -1.97 -9.87 3.31
N LEU A 533 -2.72 -8.84 3.74
CA LEU A 533 -2.69 -7.49 3.17
C LEU A 533 -1.69 -6.61 3.93
N GLN A 534 -0.86 -5.83 3.23
CA GLN A 534 0.03 -4.86 3.86
C GLN A 534 -0.76 -3.71 4.49
N ARG A 535 -0.54 -3.46 5.78
CA ARG A 535 -1.22 -2.45 6.60
C ARG A 535 -0.22 -1.75 7.55
N PRO A 536 -0.57 -0.58 8.11
CA PRO A 536 0.17 -0.03 9.24
C PRO A 536 0.32 -1.04 10.37
N CYS A 537 1.52 -1.10 10.95
CA CYS A 537 1.85 -2.03 12.03
C CYS A 537 1.20 -1.63 13.36
N TYR A 538 1.26 -0.35 13.72
CA TYR A 538 1.16 0.05 15.12
C TYR A 538 -0.19 0.64 15.48
N LEU A 539 -0.94 -0.06 16.34
CA LEU A 539 -2.20 0.40 16.93
C LEU A 539 -1.99 1.25 18.19
N PHE A 540 -0.85 1.04 18.86
CA PHE A 540 -0.45 1.72 20.08
C PHE A 540 0.97 2.26 19.92
N ALA A 541 1.33 3.30 20.69
CA ALA A 541 2.71 3.73 20.83
C ALA A 541 3.08 3.87 22.32
N ARG A 542 4.36 3.65 22.65
CA ARG A 542 4.87 3.66 24.02
C ARG A 542 5.88 4.79 24.29
N LYS A 543 6.18 5.01 25.57
CA LYS A 543 7.18 5.95 26.13
C LYS A 543 6.77 7.42 26.09
N PHE A 544 5.48 7.70 26.21
CA PHE A 544 4.98 9.05 26.44
C PHE A 544 5.15 9.44 27.92
N TYR A 545 5.68 10.62 28.19
CA TYR A 545 5.77 11.18 29.54
C TYR A 545 4.40 11.72 30.00
N PRO A 546 4.07 11.68 31.31
CA PRO A 546 2.80 12.18 31.84
C PRO A 546 2.38 13.58 31.36
N GLN A 547 3.35 14.50 31.18
CA GLN A 547 3.10 15.86 30.69
C GLN A 547 2.57 15.92 29.24
N ALA A 548 2.66 14.84 28.47
CA ALA A 548 2.12 14.76 27.11
C ALA A 548 0.58 14.68 27.06
N LEU A 549 -0.08 14.35 28.18
CA LEU A 549 -1.52 14.05 28.24
C LEU A 549 -2.38 15.14 27.59
N ASP A 550 -2.20 16.41 27.94
CA ASP A 550 -3.07 17.49 27.47
C ASP A 550 -2.96 17.72 25.95
N LYS A 551 -1.76 17.53 25.37
CA LYS A 551 -1.57 17.57 23.92
C LYS A 551 -2.16 16.34 23.22
N LEU A 552 -1.97 15.15 23.79
CA LEU A 552 -2.57 13.92 23.24
C LEU A 552 -4.10 14.03 23.23
N LEU A 553 -4.70 14.56 24.30
CA LEU A 553 -6.14 14.84 24.39
C LEU A 553 -6.64 15.88 23.37
N ILE A 554 -5.77 16.73 22.81
CA ILE A 554 -6.11 17.68 21.73
C ILE A 554 -5.99 16.98 20.36
N PHE A 555 -4.88 16.31 20.06
CA PHE A 555 -4.70 15.64 18.76
C PHE A 555 -5.70 14.48 18.58
N CYS A 556 -5.94 13.68 19.63
CA CYS A 556 -7.00 12.66 19.69
C CYS A 556 -8.43 13.24 19.88
N CYS A 557 -8.64 14.52 19.56
CA CYS A 557 -9.97 15.12 19.35
C CYS A 557 -10.10 15.82 17.99
N ASN A 558 -8.99 16.02 17.25
CA ASN A 558 -9.00 16.72 15.97
C ASN A 558 -8.85 15.78 14.77
N ASN A 559 -8.14 14.64 14.92
CA ASN A 559 -7.94 13.66 13.84
C ASN A 559 -9.00 12.54 13.90
N ASN A 560 -10.16 12.73 13.26
CA ASN A 560 -11.26 11.76 13.09
C ASN A 560 -11.82 11.05 14.35
N PHE A 561 -11.54 11.56 15.55
CA PHE A 561 -12.28 11.20 16.77
C PHE A 561 -13.64 11.92 16.79
N THR A 562 -14.60 11.39 16.06
CA THR A 562 -15.99 11.88 16.08
C THR A 562 -16.56 11.76 17.51
N VAL A 563 -17.27 12.79 17.96
CA VAL A 563 -17.85 12.97 19.33
C VAL A 563 -16.86 13.40 20.43
N CYS A 564 -16.46 14.68 20.45
CA CYS A 564 -16.24 15.45 21.70
C CYS A 564 -16.08 16.99 21.60
N CYS A 565 -16.62 17.66 20.56
CA CYS A 565 -16.44 19.12 20.39
C CYS A 565 -17.33 20.00 21.33
N SER A 566 -18.14 19.39 22.20
CA SER A 566 -19.18 20.06 23.01
C SER A 566 -18.69 20.67 24.34
N ILE A 567 -17.44 20.42 24.76
CA ILE A 567 -16.93 20.89 26.07
C ILE A 567 -16.08 22.17 25.96
N TRP A 568 -15.40 22.41 24.83
CA TRP A 568 -14.57 23.61 24.65
C TRP A 568 -15.37 24.92 24.62
N SER A 569 -16.65 24.88 24.22
CA SER A 569 -17.55 26.04 24.21
C SER A 569 -17.77 26.67 25.58
N PHE A 570 -17.60 25.92 26.68
CA PHE A 570 -17.88 26.40 28.04
C PHE A 570 -16.81 27.33 28.63
N ILE A 571 -15.58 27.32 28.11
CA ILE A 571 -14.46 28.12 28.67
C ILE A 571 -14.40 29.52 28.06
N GLN A 572 -14.75 29.69 26.77
CA GLN A 572 -14.85 30.99 26.11
C GLN A 572 -16.01 31.86 26.65
N PHE A 573 -17.11 31.24 27.10
CA PHE A 573 -18.37 31.93 27.39
C PHE A 573 -18.35 32.90 28.59
N LYS A 574 -17.25 32.95 29.37
CA LYS A 574 -17.08 33.87 30.51
C LYS A 574 -16.25 35.14 30.23
N VAL A 575 -15.67 35.29 29.03
CA VAL A 575 -14.83 36.46 28.70
C VAL A 575 -15.48 37.40 27.68
N VAL A 576 -16.27 36.86 26.73
CA VAL A 576 -16.83 37.64 25.60
C VAL A 576 -18.27 38.09 25.84
N ASN A 577 -18.53 38.74 26.99
CA ASN A 577 -19.86 39.24 27.38
C ASN A 577 -19.83 40.69 27.91
N SER A 578 -18.95 41.53 27.34
CA SER A 578 -18.69 42.90 27.83
C SER A 578 -18.68 44.03 26.79
N TRP A 579 -18.88 43.76 25.48
CA TRP A 579 -19.05 44.82 24.45
C TRP A 579 -20.15 44.51 23.41
N PRO A 580 -20.86 45.54 22.90
CA PRO A 580 -22.11 45.37 22.14
C PRO A 580 -21.91 45.21 20.62
N TRP A 581 -21.27 44.10 20.19
CA TRP A 581 -21.15 43.74 18.76
C TRP A 581 -21.73 42.36 18.40
N GLY A 582 -22.31 41.63 19.37
CA GLY A 582 -22.79 40.26 19.19
C GLY A 582 -23.91 40.04 18.16
N ALA A 583 -24.62 41.10 17.75
CA ALA A 583 -25.73 41.01 16.80
C ALA A 583 -25.33 40.63 15.36
N ILE A 584 -24.07 40.85 14.96
CA ILE A 584 -23.60 40.63 13.58
C ILE A 584 -22.98 39.24 13.40
N ILE A 585 -22.35 38.69 14.44
CA ILE A 585 -21.61 37.41 14.37
C ILE A 585 -22.56 36.19 14.36
N SER A 586 -23.81 36.34 14.82
CA SER A 586 -24.82 35.26 14.83
C SER A 586 -25.23 34.75 13.43
N SER A 587 -24.73 35.35 12.34
CA SER A 587 -24.94 34.87 10.96
C SER A 587 -23.77 34.01 10.43
N MET A 588 -22.71 33.79 11.19
CA MET A 588 -21.57 32.96 10.74
C MET A 588 -21.85 31.46 10.93
N MET A 589 -22.38 30.86 9.87
CA MET A 589 -22.31 29.42 9.53
C MET A 589 -22.51 28.43 10.68
N THR A 590 -23.75 27.97 10.85
CA THR A 590 -23.97 26.57 11.23
C THR A 590 -23.34 25.67 10.17
N MET A 591 -22.17 25.10 10.44
CA MET A 591 -21.59 24.07 9.58
C MET A 591 -22.39 22.77 9.73
N THR A 592 -23.51 22.69 8.99
CA THR A 592 -24.17 21.42 8.71
C THR A 592 -23.17 20.51 7.99
N LYS A 593 -22.93 19.31 8.54
CA LYS A 593 -22.16 18.24 7.86
C LYS A 593 -22.71 18.09 6.42
N PRO A 594 -21.87 18.06 5.37
CA PRO A 594 -22.35 17.85 4.01
C PRO A 594 -23.08 16.50 3.94
N SER A 595 -24.31 16.49 3.43
CA SER A 595 -25.16 15.29 3.44
C SER A 595 -24.49 14.13 2.70
N ARG A 596 -24.12 13.07 3.41
CA ARG A 596 -23.38 11.95 2.84
C ARG A 596 -24.35 10.97 2.17
N LEU A 597 -24.31 10.90 0.84
CA LEU A 597 -25.17 10.01 0.07
C LEU A 597 -24.46 8.68 -0.20
N ALA A 598 -24.16 7.94 0.86
CA ALA A 598 -23.59 6.59 0.78
C ALA A 598 -24.68 5.54 0.48
N THR A 599 -24.36 4.54 -0.33
CA THR A 599 -25.25 3.40 -0.62
C THR A 599 -24.45 2.15 -0.94
N ARG A 600 -24.94 0.99 -0.52
CA ARG A 600 -24.25 -0.30 -0.75
C ARG A 600 -24.38 -0.74 -2.20
N LEU A 601 -23.33 -1.40 -2.68
CA LEU A 601 -23.25 -2.01 -4.00
C LEU A 601 -23.33 -3.53 -3.89
N ILE A 602 -24.23 -4.15 -4.65
CA ILE A 602 -24.41 -5.60 -4.68
C ILE A 602 -23.69 -6.13 -5.93
N HIS A 603 -22.58 -6.84 -5.74
CA HIS A 603 -21.87 -7.52 -6.83
C HIS A 603 -22.69 -8.70 -7.38
N ARG A 604 -22.64 -8.92 -8.69
CA ARG A 604 -23.34 -10.02 -9.38
C ARG A 604 -23.13 -11.41 -8.75
N ASN A 605 -21.90 -11.69 -8.28
CA ASN A 605 -21.55 -12.99 -7.71
C ASN A 605 -21.70 -13.02 -6.17
N SER A 606 -22.29 -12.00 -5.54
CA SER A 606 -22.56 -11.98 -4.09
C SER A 606 -23.85 -12.74 -3.75
N TYR A 607 -23.91 -13.35 -2.55
CA TYR A 607 -25.15 -13.98 -2.05
C TYR A 607 -26.32 -12.98 -1.88
N LEU A 608 -26.04 -11.67 -1.83
CA LEU A 608 -27.06 -10.61 -1.81
C LEU A 608 -27.69 -10.33 -3.19
N HIS A 609 -27.16 -10.91 -4.27
CA HIS A 609 -27.69 -10.71 -5.62
C HIS A 609 -28.98 -11.53 -5.84
N PRO A 610 -30.09 -10.93 -6.33
CA PRO A 610 -31.37 -11.64 -6.47
C PRO A 610 -31.34 -12.87 -7.40
N LEU A 611 -30.36 -12.94 -8.29
CA LEU A 611 -30.11 -14.08 -9.20
C LEU A 611 -28.70 -14.66 -8.96
N TYR A 612 -28.26 -14.76 -7.71
CA TYR A 612 -27.07 -15.53 -7.34
C TYR A 612 -27.28 -17.02 -7.60
N ASP A 613 -26.44 -17.63 -8.43
CA ASP A 613 -26.41 -19.08 -8.63
C ASP A 613 -25.28 -19.72 -7.80
N PRO A 614 -25.61 -20.49 -6.74
CA PRO A 614 -24.62 -21.21 -5.95
C PRO A 614 -23.96 -22.38 -6.71
N ASN A 615 -24.53 -22.82 -7.84
CA ASN A 615 -24.02 -23.92 -8.66
C ASN A 615 -23.08 -23.44 -9.78
N GLU A 616 -23.08 -22.14 -10.10
CA GLU A 616 -22.21 -21.57 -11.13
C GLU A 616 -20.75 -21.68 -10.69
N THR A 617 -19.92 -22.35 -11.50
CA THR A 617 -18.54 -22.64 -11.09
C THR A 617 -17.64 -21.40 -11.20
N VAL A 618 -16.50 -21.45 -10.50
CA VAL A 618 -15.45 -20.43 -10.63
C VAL A 618 -14.95 -20.30 -12.08
N GLU A 619 -14.93 -21.41 -12.83
CA GLU A 619 -14.56 -21.38 -14.26
C GLU A 619 -15.62 -20.64 -15.10
N ASP A 620 -16.91 -20.88 -14.85
CA ASP A 620 -17.99 -20.24 -15.59
C ASP A 620 -18.06 -18.73 -15.30
N ARG A 621 -17.96 -18.35 -14.02
CA ARG A 621 -17.86 -16.94 -13.55
C ARG A 621 -16.74 -16.20 -14.27
N SER A 622 -15.54 -16.78 -14.27
CA SER A 622 -14.35 -16.19 -14.87
C SER A 622 -14.46 -16.08 -16.40
N LYS A 623 -14.86 -17.14 -17.11
CA LYS A 623 -15.13 -17.09 -18.57
C LYS A 623 -16.15 -16.01 -18.94
N ARG A 624 -17.21 -15.89 -18.14
CA ARG A 624 -18.30 -14.93 -18.32
C ARG A 624 -17.80 -13.48 -18.13
N GLU A 625 -16.95 -13.24 -17.15
CA GLU A 625 -16.31 -11.94 -16.88
C GLU A 625 -15.27 -11.54 -17.92
N GLU A 626 -14.43 -12.48 -18.36
CA GLU A 626 -13.46 -12.29 -19.43
C GLU A 626 -14.17 -11.93 -20.74
N THR A 627 -15.17 -12.73 -21.14
CA THR A 627 -16.00 -12.50 -22.33
C THR A 627 -16.66 -11.12 -22.29
N SER A 628 -17.30 -10.78 -21.16
CA SER A 628 -17.95 -9.48 -20.98
C SER A 628 -16.96 -8.30 -21.08
N SER A 629 -15.71 -8.49 -20.64
CA SER A 629 -14.66 -7.46 -20.69
C SER A 629 -14.11 -7.29 -22.10
N ILE A 630 -13.94 -8.39 -22.85
CA ILE A 630 -13.58 -8.38 -24.28
C ILE A 630 -14.69 -7.69 -25.10
N GLU A 631 -15.95 -8.04 -24.86
CA GLU A 631 -17.11 -7.41 -25.50
C GLU A 631 -17.14 -5.89 -25.19
N ARG A 632 -17.06 -5.49 -23.92
CA ARG A 632 -17.10 -4.07 -23.53
C ARG A 632 -15.92 -3.26 -24.09
N PHE A 633 -14.72 -3.82 -24.14
CA PHE A 633 -13.56 -3.17 -24.78
C PHE A 633 -13.82 -2.90 -26.27
N ALA A 634 -14.34 -3.90 -27.00
CA ALA A 634 -14.68 -3.74 -28.42
C ALA A 634 -15.77 -2.67 -28.65
N TYR A 635 -16.70 -2.47 -27.70
CA TYR A 635 -17.59 -1.31 -27.74
C TYR A 635 -16.80 0.00 -27.61
N LEU A 636 -15.96 0.15 -26.59
CA LEU A 636 -15.24 1.40 -26.29
C LEU A 636 -14.44 1.86 -27.50
N GLU A 637 -13.71 0.93 -28.11
CA GLU A 637 -13.07 1.13 -29.40
C GLU A 637 -14.01 1.60 -30.51
N SER A 638 -15.18 0.95 -30.68
CA SER A 638 -16.13 1.28 -31.74
C SER A 638 -16.69 2.69 -31.60
N LYS A 639 -16.97 3.16 -30.37
CA LYS A 639 -17.42 4.53 -30.12
C LYS A 639 -16.31 5.54 -30.48
N ILE A 640 -15.07 5.25 -30.10
CA ILE A 640 -13.91 6.10 -30.43
C ILE A 640 -13.64 6.11 -31.96
N LYS A 641 -13.94 5.02 -32.66
CA LYS A 641 -13.83 4.91 -34.13
C LYS A 641 -14.98 5.59 -34.90
N GLU A 642 -16.24 5.49 -34.46
CA GLU A 642 -17.40 6.05 -35.16
C GLU A 642 -17.45 7.59 -35.20
N LEU A 643 -16.66 8.27 -34.36
CA LEU A 643 -16.55 9.75 -34.32
C LEU A 643 -16.12 10.40 -35.65
N LYS A 644 -15.69 9.64 -36.65
CA LYS A 644 -15.26 10.15 -37.97
C LYS A 644 -16.35 10.16 -39.06
N SER A 645 -17.53 9.58 -38.83
CA SER A 645 -18.61 9.58 -39.85
C SER A 645 -19.52 10.82 -39.75
N VAL A 646 -19.15 11.89 -40.44
CA VAL A 646 -20.02 13.07 -40.66
C VAL A 646 -21.18 12.67 -41.60
N GLY A 647 -22.29 12.17 -41.04
CA GLY A 647 -23.41 11.68 -41.85
C GLY A 647 -24.57 11.04 -41.09
N ASN A 648 -25.40 11.85 -40.41
CA ASN A 648 -26.82 11.59 -40.11
C ASN A 648 -27.25 10.21 -39.52
N VAL A 649 -26.40 9.50 -38.78
CA VAL A 649 -26.84 8.40 -37.90
C VAL A 649 -26.23 8.54 -36.51
N ALA A 650 -26.97 9.16 -35.59
CA ALA A 650 -26.58 9.20 -34.18
C ALA A 650 -26.70 7.79 -33.55
N ARG A 651 -25.55 7.14 -33.32
CA ARG A 651 -25.41 5.93 -32.51
C ARG A 651 -24.92 6.32 -31.11
N SER A 652 -25.67 5.92 -30.08
CA SER A 652 -25.56 6.46 -28.73
C SER A 652 -25.40 5.39 -27.64
N ASN A 653 -24.14 5.26 -27.22
CA ASN A 653 -23.65 5.03 -25.85
C ASN A 653 -23.59 3.61 -25.25
N LEU A 654 -22.83 3.54 -24.16
CA LEU A 654 -22.13 2.36 -23.64
C LEU A 654 -23.01 1.29 -23.03
N SER A 655 -22.55 0.05 -23.19
CA SER A 655 -23.32 -1.14 -22.84
C SER A 655 -23.37 -1.44 -21.33
N PRO A 656 -24.57 -1.61 -20.75
CA PRO A 656 -24.79 -2.22 -19.44
C PRO A 656 -24.97 -3.74 -19.57
N PHE A 657 -24.32 -4.38 -20.55
CA PHE A 657 -24.49 -5.80 -20.83
C PHE A 657 -23.85 -6.64 -19.72
N ASN A 658 -24.69 -6.91 -18.72
CA ASN A 658 -24.38 -7.61 -17.49
C ASN A 658 -24.21 -9.11 -17.79
N ARG A 659 -23.05 -9.44 -18.38
CA ARG A 659 -22.43 -10.77 -18.27
C ARG A 659 -21.41 -10.76 -17.13
N GLY A 660 -20.49 -9.81 -17.11
CA GLY A 660 -19.38 -9.74 -16.14
C GLY A 660 -19.77 -9.27 -14.73
N SER A 661 -18.80 -8.69 -14.01
CA SER A 661 -18.98 -8.15 -12.65
C SER A 661 -19.77 -6.84 -12.65
N GLY A 662 -21.08 -6.93 -12.87
CA GLY A 662 -21.99 -5.81 -12.61
C GLY A 662 -22.16 -5.57 -11.11
N PHE A 663 -22.23 -4.30 -10.70
CA PHE A 663 -22.62 -3.88 -9.35
C PHE A 663 -23.99 -3.20 -9.41
N LEU A 664 -24.93 -3.68 -8.59
CA LEU A 664 -26.28 -3.12 -8.50
C LEU A 664 -26.39 -2.15 -7.32
N VAL A 665 -27.13 -1.07 -7.50
CA VAL A 665 -27.51 -0.13 -6.44
C VAL A 665 -29.03 -0.10 -6.27
N ASN A 666 -29.49 -0.18 -5.03
CA ASN A 666 -30.90 -0.05 -4.66
C ASN A 666 -31.25 1.44 -4.44
N LEU A 667 -32.33 1.89 -5.05
CA LEU A 667 -32.87 3.24 -4.87
C LEU A 667 -34.39 3.22 -5.07
N SER A 668 -35.11 4.22 -4.58
CA SER A 668 -36.54 4.37 -4.88
C SER A 668 -36.81 5.64 -5.68
N ILE A 669 -37.71 5.56 -6.67
CA ILE A 669 -38.11 6.67 -7.53
C ILE A 669 -39.57 7.04 -7.23
N GLY A 670 -39.87 8.33 -7.08
CA GLY A 670 -41.23 8.86 -7.06
C GLY A 670 -41.78 9.37 -5.72
N SER A 671 -43.04 9.81 -5.80
CA SER A 671 -43.88 10.21 -4.66
C SER A 671 -45.30 9.64 -4.85
N PRO A 672 -45.65 8.48 -4.24
CA PRO A 672 -44.86 7.70 -3.28
C PRO A 672 -43.62 7.01 -3.93
N PRO A 673 -42.60 6.65 -3.14
CA PRO A 673 -41.41 5.96 -3.66
C PRO A 673 -41.73 4.53 -4.14
N VAL A 674 -41.18 4.17 -5.29
CA VAL A 674 -41.20 2.80 -5.84
C VAL A 674 -39.75 2.30 -5.92
N ALA A 675 -39.44 1.19 -5.25
CA ALA A 675 -38.08 0.62 -5.24
C ALA A 675 -37.67 0.11 -6.63
N GLN A 676 -36.43 0.40 -7.04
CA GLN A 676 -35.80 0.08 -8.31
C GLN A 676 -34.40 -0.51 -8.03
N LEU A 677 -33.94 -1.41 -8.90
CA LEU A 677 -32.62 -2.02 -8.78
C LEU A 677 -31.89 -1.85 -10.11
N VAL A 678 -30.78 -1.12 -10.10
CA VAL A 678 -30.12 -0.62 -11.32
C VAL A 678 -28.62 -0.87 -11.26
N VAL A 679 -28.00 -1.18 -12.41
CA VAL A 679 -26.55 -1.44 -12.50
C VAL A 679 -25.78 -0.12 -12.62
N ILE A 680 -24.72 0.08 -11.82
CA ILE A 680 -23.86 1.26 -11.94
C ILE A 680 -22.95 1.14 -13.18
N ASP A 681 -22.67 2.28 -13.84
CA ASP A 681 -21.85 2.28 -15.06
C ASP A 681 -21.13 3.63 -15.25
N THR A 682 -19.81 3.67 -15.13
CA THR A 682 -18.97 4.85 -15.47
C THR A 682 -18.86 5.11 -16.96
N GLY A 683 -19.23 4.15 -17.82
CA GLY A 683 -19.23 4.31 -19.27
C GLY A 683 -20.46 5.03 -19.83
N SER A 684 -21.59 5.01 -19.15
CA SER A 684 -22.82 5.70 -19.56
C SER A 684 -23.28 6.73 -18.52
N SER A 685 -24.16 7.64 -18.92
CA SER A 685 -24.42 8.89 -18.19
C SER A 685 -25.89 9.20 -17.91
N LEU A 686 -26.82 8.37 -18.38
CA LEU A 686 -28.24 8.56 -18.08
C LEU A 686 -28.65 7.53 -17.03
N LEU A 687 -29.13 7.97 -15.88
CA LEU A 687 -29.98 7.13 -15.05
C LEU A 687 -31.29 6.88 -15.80
N TRP A 688 -31.65 5.62 -16.06
CA TRP A 688 -32.97 5.27 -16.60
C TRP A 688 -33.52 4.00 -15.96
N VAL A 689 -34.85 3.84 -15.98
CA VAL A 689 -35.58 2.64 -15.55
C VAL A 689 -36.75 2.35 -16.50
N GLN A 690 -37.29 1.12 -16.49
CA GLN A 690 -38.49 0.81 -17.27
C GLN A 690 -39.77 1.44 -16.67
N CYS A 691 -40.61 2.01 -17.54
CA CYS A 691 -41.81 2.76 -17.17
C CYS A 691 -43.10 2.19 -17.76
N LEU A 692 -44.22 2.44 -17.06
CA LEU A 692 -45.56 2.32 -17.63
C LEU A 692 -45.96 3.58 -18.42
N PRO A 693 -46.74 3.46 -19.51
CA PRO A 693 -47.07 2.22 -20.21
C PRO A 693 -45.81 1.64 -20.88
N CYS A 694 -45.57 0.34 -20.71
CA CYS A 694 -44.56 -0.36 -21.48
C CYS A 694 -45.11 -0.66 -22.88
N ILE A 695 -44.33 -0.36 -23.92
CA ILE A 695 -44.65 -0.68 -25.32
C ILE A 695 -43.96 -1.99 -25.73
N ASN A 696 -42.68 -2.16 -25.36
CA ASN A 696 -41.91 -3.37 -25.59
C ASN A 696 -40.73 -3.41 -24.60
N CYS A 697 -40.78 -4.28 -23.59
CA CYS A 697 -39.84 -4.27 -22.47
C CYS A 697 -39.39 -5.68 -22.11
N PHE A 698 -38.18 -5.81 -21.56
CA PHE A 698 -37.76 -7.05 -20.91
C PHE A 698 -38.47 -7.21 -19.55
N ARG A 699 -38.49 -8.45 -19.02
CA ARG A 699 -39.10 -8.74 -17.72
C ARG A 699 -38.24 -8.19 -16.58
N GLN A 700 -38.86 -7.93 -15.44
CA GLN A 700 -38.16 -7.40 -14.26
C GLN A 700 -38.79 -7.95 -12.98
N SER A 701 -37.93 -8.20 -11.99
CA SER A 701 -38.33 -8.57 -10.62
C SER A 701 -38.78 -7.35 -9.81
N SER A 702 -38.17 -6.19 -10.06
CA SER A 702 -38.52 -4.90 -9.45
C SER A 702 -39.93 -4.43 -9.85
N SER A 703 -40.52 -3.52 -9.07
CA SER A 703 -41.78 -2.88 -9.45
C SER A 703 -41.61 -1.94 -10.65
N TRP A 704 -42.60 -1.90 -11.55
CA TRP A 704 -42.62 -0.96 -12.67
C TRP A 704 -42.83 0.46 -12.15
N PHE A 705 -42.04 1.43 -12.64
CA PHE A 705 -42.31 2.83 -12.32
C PHE A 705 -43.53 3.32 -13.11
N ASP A 706 -44.51 3.87 -12.42
CA ASP A 706 -45.73 4.43 -13.03
C ASP A 706 -45.70 5.97 -12.94
N PRO A 707 -45.36 6.67 -14.04
CA PRO A 707 -45.26 8.12 -14.05
C PRO A 707 -46.60 8.83 -13.80
N LEU A 708 -47.74 8.14 -13.97
CA LEU A 708 -49.07 8.71 -13.69
C LEU A 708 -49.43 8.63 -12.20
N LYS A 709 -48.72 7.82 -11.41
CA LYS A 709 -48.93 7.67 -9.96
C LYS A 709 -47.98 8.51 -9.11
N SER A 710 -46.89 9.02 -9.68
CA SER A 710 -45.92 9.86 -8.95
C SER A 710 -46.29 11.33 -9.01
N SER A 711 -46.56 11.95 -7.85
CA SER A 711 -46.90 13.37 -7.76
C SER A 711 -45.72 14.32 -8.01
N SER A 712 -44.51 13.80 -8.19
CA SER A 712 -43.30 14.58 -8.50
C SER A 712 -42.71 14.31 -9.90
N PHE A 713 -43.39 13.53 -10.74
CA PHE A 713 -42.99 13.28 -12.12
C PHE A 713 -43.24 14.50 -13.01
N LYS A 714 -42.24 14.91 -13.79
CA LYS A 714 -42.37 16.03 -14.75
C LYS A 714 -41.52 15.83 -15.99
N ILE A 715 -42.15 15.54 -17.14
CA ILE A 715 -41.49 15.40 -18.45
C ILE A 715 -40.63 16.64 -18.77
N LEU A 716 -39.42 16.45 -19.30
CA LEU A 716 -38.59 17.55 -19.80
C LEU A 716 -39.09 18.01 -21.18
N GLY A 717 -39.22 19.33 -21.33
CA GLY A 717 -39.39 19.94 -22.64
C GLY A 717 -38.07 20.03 -23.41
N CYS A 718 -38.12 20.13 -24.74
CA CYS A 718 -36.92 20.09 -25.59
C CYS A 718 -35.94 21.26 -25.37
N GLY A 719 -36.40 22.39 -24.83
CA GLY A 719 -35.57 23.55 -24.51
C GLY A 719 -34.69 23.41 -23.25
N PHE A 720 -34.32 22.20 -22.83
CA PHE A 720 -33.47 22.00 -21.66
C PHE A 720 -31.97 22.18 -21.99
N PRO A 721 -31.12 22.67 -21.06
CA PRO A 721 -29.72 23.01 -21.37
C PRO A 721 -28.89 21.88 -21.99
N GLY A 722 -29.15 20.63 -21.61
CA GLY A 722 -28.44 19.45 -22.13
C GLY A 722 -28.87 18.98 -23.52
N TYR A 723 -29.96 19.50 -24.12
CA TYR A 723 -30.53 18.97 -25.37
C TYR A 723 -29.52 18.90 -26.54
N ASN A 724 -28.64 19.91 -26.65
CA ASN A 724 -27.62 19.98 -27.70
C ASN A 724 -26.36 19.17 -27.40
N TYR A 725 -26.15 18.70 -26.16
CA TYR A 725 -24.88 18.15 -25.69
C TYR A 725 -24.82 16.63 -25.69
N VAL A 726 -25.93 15.94 -25.98
CA VAL A 726 -26.00 14.47 -25.89
C VAL A 726 -26.60 13.85 -27.14
N SER A 727 -25.88 12.92 -27.75
CA SER A 727 -26.34 12.18 -28.94
C SER A 727 -27.42 11.15 -28.58
N GLY A 728 -28.35 10.92 -29.51
CA GLY A 728 -29.46 9.97 -29.34
C GLY A 728 -30.77 10.57 -28.83
N TYR A 729 -30.81 11.88 -28.56
CA TYR A 729 -31.99 12.59 -28.09
C TYR A 729 -32.77 13.23 -29.24
N ARG A 730 -34.08 13.36 -29.08
CA ARG A 730 -34.99 13.92 -30.10
C ARG A 730 -36.08 14.73 -29.43
N CYS A 731 -36.49 15.83 -30.08
CA CYS A 731 -37.74 16.50 -29.75
C CYS A 731 -38.90 15.83 -30.48
N ASN A 732 -39.96 15.47 -29.78
CA ASN A 732 -41.18 14.96 -30.40
C ASN A 732 -42.20 16.08 -30.70
N GLY A 733 -43.28 15.75 -31.42
CA GLY A 733 -44.31 16.70 -31.85
C GLY A 733 -45.05 17.42 -30.71
N TYR A 734 -44.89 16.97 -29.46
CA TYR A 734 -45.47 17.57 -28.26
C TYR A 734 -44.46 18.40 -27.45
N ASN A 735 -43.31 18.75 -28.04
CA ASN A 735 -42.19 19.44 -27.38
C ASN A 735 -41.63 18.68 -26.16
N GLN A 736 -41.69 17.34 -26.18
CA GLN A 736 -41.10 16.49 -25.13
C GLN A 736 -39.74 15.96 -25.60
N ALA A 737 -38.79 15.89 -24.67
CA ALA A 737 -37.47 15.32 -24.92
C ALA A 737 -37.50 13.78 -24.84
N GLU A 738 -37.39 13.12 -25.98
CA GLU A 738 -37.17 11.67 -26.09
C GLU A 738 -35.68 11.34 -26.07
N TYR A 739 -35.33 10.18 -25.53
CA TYR A 739 -33.99 9.61 -25.54
C TYR A 739 -33.99 8.23 -26.21
N LYS A 740 -32.88 7.87 -26.86
CA LYS A 740 -32.61 6.52 -27.35
C LYS A 740 -31.16 6.12 -27.11
N LEU A 741 -30.97 5.05 -26.33
CA LEU A 741 -29.70 4.40 -26.07
C LEU A 741 -29.66 3.05 -26.82
N ARG A 742 -28.51 2.72 -27.41
CA ARG A 742 -28.28 1.39 -28.01
C ARG A 742 -26.91 0.87 -27.61
N TYR A 743 -26.96 -0.31 -27.00
CA TYR A 743 -25.87 -0.92 -26.26
C TYR A 743 -25.25 -2.09 -27.05
N LEU A 744 -23.98 -2.40 -26.76
CA LEU A 744 -23.38 -3.66 -27.23
C LEU A 744 -24.09 -4.87 -26.60
N GLY A 745 -24.02 -6.03 -27.25
CA GLY A 745 -24.93 -7.16 -27.02
C GLY A 745 -26.20 -7.03 -27.86
N GLY A 746 -26.69 -5.80 -28.05
CA GLY A 746 -27.87 -5.47 -28.85
C GLY A 746 -28.99 -4.79 -28.06
N ASP A 747 -28.84 -4.74 -26.73
CA ASP A 747 -29.78 -4.13 -25.80
C ASP A 747 -30.08 -2.65 -26.16
N THR A 748 -31.25 -2.15 -25.79
CA THR A 748 -31.66 -0.76 -26.03
C THR A 748 -32.54 -0.24 -24.90
N SER A 749 -32.54 1.08 -24.69
CA SER A 749 -33.61 1.77 -23.95
C SER A 749 -34.04 3.01 -24.72
N GLN A 750 -35.35 3.20 -24.90
CA GLN A 750 -35.95 4.37 -25.52
C GLN A 750 -37.17 4.82 -24.71
N GLY A 751 -37.31 6.12 -24.52
CA GLY A 751 -38.41 6.70 -23.76
C GLY A 751 -38.29 8.21 -23.61
N LEU A 752 -38.88 8.75 -22.55
CA LEU A 752 -38.94 10.19 -22.27
C LEU A 752 -37.93 10.58 -21.19
N LEU A 753 -37.29 11.74 -21.32
CA LEU A 753 -36.63 12.39 -20.18
C LEU A 753 -37.67 13.01 -19.25
N ALA A 754 -37.50 12.81 -17.96
CA ALA A 754 -38.32 13.44 -16.92
C ALA A 754 -37.49 13.88 -15.71
N LYS A 755 -38.02 14.82 -14.94
CA LYS A 755 -37.59 15.14 -13.58
C LYS A 755 -38.41 14.36 -12.59
N GLU A 756 -37.77 13.92 -11.52
CA GLU A 756 -38.40 13.16 -10.45
C GLU A 756 -37.63 13.34 -9.11
N SER A 757 -38.18 12.77 -8.04
CA SER A 757 -37.54 12.59 -6.75
C SER A 757 -36.97 11.18 -6.62
N LEU A 758 -35.71 11.07 -6.23
CA LEU A 758 -35.11 9.82 -5.77
C LEU A 758 -35.06 9.82 -4.24
N LEU A 759 -35.21 8.64 -3.66
CA LEU A 759 -35.02 8.33 -2.25
C LEU A 759 -33.96 7.24 -2.14
N PHE A 760 -32.85 7.57 -1.48
CA PHE A 760 -31.74 6.67 -1.22
C PHE A 760 -31.82 6.19 0.23
N GLU A 761 -31.42 4.95 0.47
CA GLU A 761 -31.24 4.40 1.81
C GLU A 761 -29.72 4.39 2.09
N THR A 762 -29.28 5.17 3.08
CA THR A 762 -27.85 5.31 3.41
C THR A 762 -27.54 4.62 4.74
N SER A 763 -26.30 4.16 4.89
CA SER A 763 -25.84 3.44 6.09
C SER A 763 -25.75 4.32 7.34
N ASP A 764 -25.66 5.64 7.16
CA ASP A 764 -25.26 6.64 8.16
C ASP A 764 -26.33 7.71 8.46
N GLU A 765 -27.04 8.18 7.44
CA GLU A 765 -28.04 9.27 7.50
C GLU A 765 -29.48 8.76 7.22
N GLY A 766 -29.67 7.44 7.03
CA GLY A 766 -30.97 6.78 7.00
C GLY A 766 -31.66 6.82 5.64
N LYS A 767 -32.53 7.80 5.39
CA LYS A 767 -33.31 7.89 4.13
C LYS A 767 -33.31 9.30 3.53
N ILE A 768 -32.39 9.55 2.60
CA ILE A 768 -32.20 10.86 1.97
C ILE A 768 -33.02 10.97 0.68
N ARG A 769 -33.94 11.97 0.62
CA ARG A 769 -34.64 12.34 -0.62
C ARG A 769 -33.88 13.46 -1.34
N LYS A 770 -33.69 13.31 -2.65
CA LYS A 770 -33.16 14.33 -3.56
C LYS A 770 -34.17 14.54 -4.71
N THR A 771 -34.53 15.79 -5.01
CA THR A 771 -35.67 16.15 -5.87
C THR A 771 -35.24 16.87 -7.15
N ASN A 772 -36.09 16.87 -8.19
CA ASN A 772 -35.88 17.54 -9.48
C ASN A 772 -34.72 16.94 -10.32
N LEU A 773 -34.36 15.68 -10.06
CA LEU A 773 -33.30 14.95 -10.76
C LEU A 773 -33.80 14.44 -12.11
N THR A 774 -32.98 14.61 -13.15
CA THR A 774 -33.27 14.22 -14.52
C THR A 774 -32.93 12.74 -14.74
N PHE A 775 -33.90 11.95 -15.21
CA PHE A 775 -33.76 10.53 -15.51
C PHE A 775 -34.53 10.14 -16.79
N GLY A 776 -34.20 8.97 -17.35
CA GLY A 776 -34.90 8.35 -18.48
C GLY A 776 -36.03 7.43 -18.02
N CYS A 777 -37.26 7.72 -18.46
CA CYS A 777 -38.43 6.88 -18.27
C CYS A 777 -38.61 5.99 -19.52
N GLY A 778 -38.15 4.74 -19.46
CA GLY A 778 -37.99 3.86 -20.62
C GLY A 778 -39.24 3.05 -20.96
N HIS A 779 -39.88 3.37 -22.08
CA HIS A 779 -41.12 2.71 -22.55
C HIS A 779 -40.85 1.61 -23.58
N MET A 780 -39.67 1.60 -24.21
CA MET A 780 -39.21 0.55 -25.12
C MET A 780 -37.79 0.14 -24.72
N ASN A 781 -37.64 -1.01 -24.05
CA ASN A 781 -36.35 -1.51 -23.61
C ASN A 781 -36.15 -2.97 -24.07
N PHE A 782 -35.17 -3.20 -24.94
CA PHE A 782 -34.84 -4.55 -25.41
C PHE A 782 -33.60 -5.05 -24.67
N LYS A 783 -33.57 -6.34 -24.36
CA LYS A 783 -32.47 -7.00 -23.67
C LYS A 783 -32.24 -8.39 -24.25
N THR A 784 -30.98 -8.77 -24.41
CA THR A 784 -30.54 -10.03 -25.03
C THR A 784 -30.20 -11.13 -24.02
N ASN A 785 -30.19 -10.81 -22.72
CA ASN A 785 -29.94 -11.75 -21.62
C ASN A 785 -31.15 -11.82 -20.66
N ILE A 786 -31.46 -13.01 -20.12
CA ILE A 786 -32.65 -13.33 -19.30
C ILE A 786 -32.43 -12.94 -17.82
N ASP A 787 -31.71 -11.85 -17.60
CA ASP A 787 -31.34 -11.37 -16.27
C ASP A 787 -32.41 -10.40 -15.76
N ASP A 788 -33.49 -10.93 -15.20
CA ASP A 788 -34.63 -10.13 -14.71
C ASP A 788 -34.35 -9.43 -13.36
N SER A 789 -33.09 -9.37 -12.88
CA SER A 789 -32.74 -8.79 -11.56
C SER A 789 -32.78 -7.25 -11.55
N TYR A 790 -32.21 -6.61 -12.58
CA TYR A 790 -32.08 -5.16 -12.68
C TYR A 790 -32.99 -4.59 -13.77
N ASN A 791 -33.57 -3.41 -13.52
CA ASN A 791 -34.57 -2.80 -14.38
C ASN A 791 -34.17 -1.43 -14.96
N GLY A 792 -32.87 -1.11 -14.91
CA GLY A 792 -32.31 0.16 -15.36
C GLY A 792 -30.80 0.26 -15.16
N VAL A 793 -30.22 1.41 -15.51
CA VAL A 793 -28.77 1.70 -15.39
C VAL A 793 -28.60 3.00 -14.63
N PHE A 794 -27.65 3.05 -13.69
CA PHE A 794 -27.23 4.25 -12.97
C PHE A 794 -25.95 4.79 -13.63
N GLY A 795 -26.13 5.62 -14.67
CA GLY A 795 -25.01 6.22 -15.39
C GLY A 795 -24.23 7.23 -14.54
N LEU A 796 -22.92 6.98 -14.39
CA LEU A 796 -21.97 7.83 -13.68
C LEU A 796 -21.05 8.64 -14.62
N GLY A 797 -20.86 8.22 -15.87
CA GLY A 797 -19.95 8.88 -16.83
C GLY A 797 -20.27 10.36 -17.06
N ALA A 798 -19.27 11.18 -17.36
CA ALA A 798 -19.38 12.64 -17.35
C ALA A 798 -19.96 13.29 -18.62
N TYR A 799 -21.26 13.10 -18.88
CA TYR A 799 -22.02 14.01 -19.76
C TYR A 799 -22.69 15.13 -18.94
N PRO A 800 -22.45 16.42 -19.25
CA PRO A 800 -23.07 17.55 -18.56
C PRO A 800 -24.60 17.48 -18.49
N PHE A 801 -25.17 18.00 -17.40
CA PHE A 801 -26.61 18.15 -17.14
C PHE A 801 -27.46 16.86 -17.05
N ILE A 802 -26.92 15.67 -17.34
CA ILE A 802 -27.66 14.40 -17.27
C ILE A 802 -27.08 13.34 -16.31
N THR A 803 -25.77 13.35 -16.03
CA THR A 803 -25.17 12.33 -15.14
C THR A 803 -25.56 12.50 -13.68
N MET A 804 -25.77 11.39 -12.97
CA MET A 804 -26.07 11.43 -11.53
C MET A 804 -24.91 12.03 -10.74
N ALA A 805 -23.66 11.86 -11.20
CA ALA A 805 -22.47 12.43 -10.59
C ALA A 805 -22.50 13.98 -10.50
N THR A 806 -23.08 14.68 -11.49
CA THR A 806 -23.21 16.16 -11.51
C THR A 806 -24.59 16.66 -11.09
N GLN A 807 -25.57 15.77 -10.91
CA GLN A 807 -26.90 16.12 -10.39
C GLN A 807 -27.02 15.94 -8.86
N LEU A 808 -26.05 15.27 -8.22
CA LEU A 808 -26.02 15.00 -6.77
C LEU A 808 -24.87 15.72 -6.03
N GLY A 809 -23.94 16.35 -6.77
CA GLY A 809 -22.82 17.19 -6.31
C GLY A 809 -21.84 17.38 -7.47
N ASN A 810 -20.54 17.52 -7.20
CA ASN A 810 -19.48 17.41 -8.23
C ASN A 810 -18.53 16.23 -7.99
N LYS A 811 -18.77 15.43 -6.97
CA LYS A 811 -17.88 14.35 -6.49
C LYS A 811 -18.62 13.04 -6.35
N PHE A 812 -17.90 11.93 -6.53
CA PHE A 812 -18.35 10.61 -6.11
C PHE A 812 -17.14 9.70 -5.83
N SER A 813 -17.32 8.69 -4.97
CA SER A 813 -16.34 7.61 -4.83
C SER A 813 -17.03 6.25 -4.79
N TYR A 814 -16.33 5.21 -5.23
CA TYR A 814 -16.73 3.84 -4.98
C TYR A 814 -15.59 3.07 -4.33
N CYS A 815 -15.93 2.21 -3.37
CA CYS A 815 -15.00 1.26 -2.78
C CYS A 815 -15.50 -0.14 -3.06
N ILE A 816 -14.63 -0.95 -3.66
CA ILE A 816 -14.85 -2.35 -4.00
C ILE A 816 -13.83 -3.19 -3.24
N GLY A 817 -14.29 -4.18 -2.46
CA GLY A 817 -13.42 -5.18 -1.81
C GLY A 817 -13.17 -6.39 -2.70
N ASP A 818 -12.84 -7.54 -2.11
CA ASP A 818 -12.51 -8.74 -2.88
C ASP A 818 -13.72 -9.29 -3.67
N ILE A 819 -13.70 -9.17 -5.00
CA ILE A 819 -14.76 -9.71 -5.89
C ILE A 819 -14.61 -11.22 -6.16
N ASN A 820 -13.69 -11.90 -5.47
CA ASN A 820 -13.63 -13.36 -5.38
C ASN A 820 -14.51 -13.87 -4.21
N ASP A 821 -14.72 -13.09 -3.15
CA ASP A 821 -15.55 -13.47 -2.01
C ASP A 821 -17.04 -13.17 -2.25
N PRO A 822 -17.91 -14.18 -2.41
CA PRO A 822 -19.35 -13.94 -2.55
C PRO A 822 -19.99 -13.36 -1.27
N LEU A 823 -19.32 -13.47 -0.11
CA LEU A 823 -19.80 -13.00 1.19
C LEU A 823 -19.46 -11.53 1.48
N TYR A 824 -18.64 -10.86 0.66
CA TYR A 824 -18.21 -9.50 0.95
C TYR A 824 -19.34 -8.46 0.75
N THR A 825 -19.87 -7.94 1.85
CA THR A 825 -21.05 -7.04 1.87
C THR A 825 -20.74 -5.54 1.89
N HIS A 826 -19.48 -5.14 1.99
CA HIS A 826 -19.08 -3.75 2.28
C HIS A 826 -18.77 -2.89 1.04
N ASN A 827 -18.99 -3.42 -0.17
CA ASN A 827 -18.88 -2.62 -1.40
C ASN A 827 -19.87 -1.44 -1.34
N GLN A 828 -19.43 -0.23 -1.67
CA GLN A 828 -20.27 0.97 -1.59
C GLN A 828 -19.96 2.04 -2.64
N LEU A 829 -20.95 2.88 -2.92
CA LEU A 829 -20.90 4.10 -3.73
C LEU A 829 -21.30 5.28 -2.83
N VAL A 830 -20.51 6.35 -2.84
CA VAL A 830 -20.81 7.59 -2.12
C VAL A 830 -20.89 8.74 -3.12
N LEU A 831 -21.97 9.53 -3.04
CA LEU A 831 -22.31 10.57 -4.02
C LEU A 831 -22.33 11.97 -3.37
N GLY A 832 -21.87 12.97 -4.12
CA GLY A 832 -21.82 14.37 -3.71
C GLY A 832 -20.69 14.70 -2.74
N GLU A 833 -20.81 15.82 -2.04
CA GLU A 833 -19.74 16.39 -1.18
C GLU A 833 -19.38 15.54 0.06
N GLY A 834 -20.13 14.47 0.33
CA GLY A 834 -19.77 13.46 1.34
C GLY A 834 -18.92 12.30 0.81
N ALA A 835 -18.53 12.31 -0.48
CA ALA A 835 -17.62 11.33 -1.04
C ALA A 835 -16.22 11.42 -0.39
N TYR A 836 -15.57 10.28 -0.19
CA TYR A 836 -14.27 10.21 0.47
C TYR A 836 -13.15 10.47 -0.55
N VAL A 837 -12.64 11.71 -0.58
CA VAL A 837 -11.64 12.19 -1.54
C VAL A 837 -10.27 12.33 -0.87
N GLU A 838 -9.73 11.20 -0.41
CA GLU A 838 -8.37 11.07 0.15
C GLU A 838 -7.54 10.07 -0.67
N GLY A 839 -6.25 9.94 -0.36
CA GLY A 839 -5.29 9.14 -1.11
C GLY A 839 -4.55 9.93 -2.20
N ASP A 840 -3.73 9.24 -2.99
CA ASP A 840 -2.88 9.89 -3.99
C ASP A 840 -3.68 10.30 -5.23
N SER A 841 -3.44 11.50 -5.76
CA SER A 841 -4.28 12.11 -6.80
C SER A 841 -3.58 12.23 -8.16
N THR A 842 -4.24 11.79 -9.23
CA THR A 842 -3.82 12.02 -10.61
C THR A 842 -4.79 12.97 -11.35
N PRO A 843 -4.33 13.77 -12.33
CA PRO A 843 -5.22 14.55 -13.19
C PRO A 843 -6.22 13.67 -13.94
N LEU A 844 -7.47 14.14 -14.01
CA LEU A 844 -8.55 13.52 -14.77
C LEU A 844 -8.78 14.30 -16.07
N GLU A 845 -8.92 13.60 -17.17
CA GLU A 845 -9.46 14.14 -18.42
C GLU A 845 -10.84 13.54 -18.73
N ILE A 846 -11.70 14.33 -19.38
CA ILE A 846 -13.07 13.92 -19.73
C ILE A 846 -13.27 14.10 -21.23
N HIS A 847 -13.30 12.99 -21.96
CA HIS A 847 -13.53 12.97 -23.42
C HIS A 847 -14.71 12.07 -23.77
N PHE A 848 -15.65 12.59 -24.57
CA PHE A 848 -16.86 11.89 -25.02
C PHE A 848 -17.72 11.27 -23.90
N GLY A 849 -17.62 11.80 -22.67
CA GLY A 849 -18.32 11.33 -21.48
C GLY A 849 -17.59 10.26 -20.67
N HIS A 850 -16.31 9.98 -20.97
CA HIS A 850 -15.50 8.94 -20.31
C HIS A 850 -14.36 9.54 -19.51
N TYR A 851 -13.95 8.82 -18.48
CA TYR A 851 -12.88 9.22 -17.57
C TYR A 851 -11.53 8.67 -18.04
N TYR A 852 -10.62 9.58 -18.33
CA TYR A 852 -9.25 9.29 -18.75
C TYR A 852 -8.26 9.69 -17.66
N VAL A 853 -7.24 8.86 -17.45
CA VAL A 853 -6.11 9.10 -16.53
C VAL A 853 -4.79 8.94 -17.29
N ASN A 854 -3.74 9.66 -16.88
CA ASN A 854 -2.45 9.62 -17.57
C ASN A 854 -1.50 8.61 -16.91
N LEU A 855 -1.30 7.45 -17.53
CA LEU A 855 -0.40 6.38 -17.06
C LEU A 855 1.02 6.60 -17.62
N GLU A 856 1.97 6.91 -16.74
CA GLU A 856 3.36 7.22 -17.11
C GLU A 856 4.28 5.99 -17.12
N GLY A 857 3.81 4.85 -16.64
CA GLY A 857 4.55 3.59 -16.68
C GLY A 857 3.97 2.50 -15.78
N ILE A 858 4.59 1.33 -15.83
CA ILE A 858 4.25 0.17 -15.02
C ILE A 858 5.54 -0.36 -14.39
N SER A 859 5.49 -0.79 -13.12
CA SER A 859 6.57 -1.54 -12.47
C SER A 859 6.10 -2.92 -12.03
N VAL A 860 7.04 -3.86 -11.95
CA VAL A 860 6.84 -5.16 -11.31
C VAL A 860 7.80 -5.25 -10.13
N GLY A 861 7.26 -5.21 -8.92
CA GLY A 861 8.04 -4.95 -7.70
C GLY A 861 8.83 -3.64 -7.84
N THR A 862 10.15 -3.70 -7.68
CA THR A 862 11.05 -2.54 -7.81
C THR A 862 11.52 -2.28 -9.25
N LYS A 863 11.09 -3.06 -10.25
CA LYS A 863 11.55 -2.95 -11.64
C LYS A 863 10.55 -2.17 -12.49
N ARG A 864 10.86 -0.91 -12.80
CA ARG A 864 10.08 -0.11 -13.77
C ARG A 864 10.32 -0.63 -15.19
N LEU A 865 9.24 -0.92 -15.92
CA LEU A 865 9.30 -1.44 -17.28
C LEU A 865 9.65 -0.34 -18.28
N ASN A 866 10.45 -0.67 -19.30
CA ASN A 866 10.90 0.27 -20.33
C ASN A 866 9.85 0.42 -21.46
N ILE A 867 8.67 0.90 -21.09
CA ILE A 867 7.54 1.14 -22.00
C ILE A 867 7.75 2.50 -22.70
N ASP A 868 7.52 2.59 -24.02
CA ASP A 868 7.48 3.89 -24.72
C ASP A 868 6.34 4.75 -24.13
N PRO A 869 6.61 5.99 -23.65
CA PRO A 869 5.56 6.88 -23.13
C PRO A 869 4.36 7.06 -24.07
N LYS A 870 4.54 6.90 -25.40
CA LYS A 870 3.47 6.98 -26.39
C LYS A 870 2.51 5.78 -26.38
N ALA A 871 2.83 4.69 -25.69
CA ALA A 871 1.98 3.50 -25.59
C ALA A 871 0.67 3.77 -24.83
N PHE A 872 0.68 4.74 -23.91
CA PHE A 872 -0.48 5.11 -23.08
C PHE A 872 -0.98 6.54 -23.31
N GLN A 873 -0.26 7.37 -24.07
CA GLN A 873 -0.69 8.72 -24.40
C GLN A 873 -1.96 8.72 -25.25
N MET A 874 -2.79 9.73 -25.02
CA MET A 874 -3.93 10.06 -25.86
C MET A 874 -3.48 10.99 -27.00
N THR A 875 -3.98 10.76 -28.20
CA THR A 875 -3.76 11.65 -29.35
C THR A 875 -4.67 12.87 -29.26
N TRP A 876 -4.28 13.97 -29.91
CA TRP A 876 -5.10 15.19 -30.02
C TRP A 876 -6.48 14.96 -30.65
N ASP A 877 -6.68 13.86 -31.40
CA ASP A 877 -7.98 13.45 -31.97
C ASP A 877 -8.73 12.42 -31.11
N GLY A 878 -8.40 12.30 -29.82
CA GLY A 878 -9.15 11.53 -28.82
C GLY A 878 -9.02 10.01 -28.94
N ARG A 879 -7.94 9.51 -29.55
CA ARG A 879 -7.61 8.07 -29.64
C ARG A 879 -6.49 7.72 -28.66
N GLY A 880 -6.35 6.45 -28.31
CA GLY A 880 -5.40 6.03 -27.27
C GLY A 880 -5.87 6.47 -25.89
N GLY A 881 -4.90 6.78 -25.02
CA GLY A 881 -5.19 7.08 -23.62
C GLY A 881 -5.51 5.84 -22.78
N VAL A 882 -5.66 6.08 -21.47
CA VAL A 882 -6.05 5.06 -20.48
C VAL A 882 -7.36 5.49 -19.83
N LEU A 883 -8.42 4.73 -20.04
CA LEU A 883 -9.70 4.95 -19.37
C LEU A 883 -9.72 4.22 -18.02
N ILE A 884 -10.48 4.73 -17.07
CA ILE A 884 -10.87 4.01 -15.85
C ILE A 884 -12.36 3.67 -15.90
N ASP A 885 -12.71 2.39 -15.71
CA ASP A 885 -14.06 1.93 -15.98
C ASP A 885 -14.55 0.81 -15.04
N SER A 886 -15.55 1.12 -14.20
CA SER A 886 -16.21 0.18 -13.29
C SER A 886 -17.09 -0.85 -13.99
N GLY A 887 -17.53 -0.58 -15.23
CA GLY A 887 -18.36 -1.52 -15.99
C GLY A 887 -17.57 -2.66 -16.67
N MET A 888 -16.24 -2.69 -16.55
CA MET A 888 -15.37 -3.72 -17.12
C MET A 888 -14.64 -4.49 -16.02
N THR A 889 -14.51 -5.82 -16.13
CA THR A 889 -13.96 -6.64 -15.03
C THR A 889 -12.45 -6.82 -15.12
N TYR A 890 -11.96 -7.36 -16.23
CA TYR A 890 -10.53 -7.53 -16.53
C TYR A 890 -9.96 -6.23 -17.09
N THR A 891 -8.69 -5.92 -16.83
CA THR A 891 -8.00 -4.76 -17.42
C THR A 891 -7.56 -5.05 -18.85
N LYS A 892 -7.53 -4.02 -19.70
CA LYS A 892 -7.07 -4.05 -21.10
C LYS A 892 -5.93 -3.06 -21.29
N LEU A 893 -4.76 -3.50 -21.74
CA LEU A 893 -3.61 -2.63 -22.00
C LEU A 893 -3.25 -2.58 -23.49
N ALA A 894 -2.81 -1.41 -23.97
CA ALA A 894 -2.20 -1.26 -25.28
C ALA A 894 -1.00 -2.19 -25.45
N ASN A 895 -0.89 -2.83 -26.61
CA ASN A 895 0.08 -3.92 -26.88
C ASN A 895 1.52 -3.63 -26.43
N GLY A 896 2.08 -2.46 -26.77
CA GLY A 896 3.46 -2.10 -26.38
C GLY A 896 3.71 -1.97 -24.86
N GLY A 897 2.65 -1.79 -24.06
CA GLY A 897 2.72 -1.88 -22.59
C GLY A 897 2.36 -3.28 -22.06
N PHE A 898 1.41 -3.97 -22.71
CA PHE A 898 0.99 -5.32 -22.35
C PHE A 898 2.13 -6.34 -22.54
N GLU A 899 2.81 -6.32 -23.68
CA GLU A 899 3.82 -7.32 -24.06
C GLU A 899 5.01 -7.30 -23.08
N LEU A 900 5.50 -6.11 -22.72
CA LEU A 900 6.56 -5.95 -21.73
C LEU A 900 6.17 -6.37 -20.32
N LEU A 901 4.89 -6.21 -19.93
CA LEU A 901 4.37 -6.69 -18.65
C LEU A 901 4.16 -8.22 -18.64
N TYR A 902 3.65 -8.76 -19.74
CA TYR A 902 3.45 -10.19 -19.95
C TYR A 902 4.79 -10.95 -19.88
N ASP A 903 5.82 -10.45 -20.57
CA ASP A 903 7.15 -11.08 -20.58
C ASP A 903 7.81 -11.02 -19.19
N GLU A 904 7.70 -9.91 -18.45
CA GLU A 904 8.24 -9.82 -17.09
C GLU A 904 7.56 -10.81 -16.12
N ILE A 905 6.23 -10.91 -16.18
CA ILE A 905 5.48 -11.85 -15.32
C ILE A 905 5.80 -13.30 -15.71
N LEU A 906 6.00 -13.58 -17.01
CA LEU A 906 6.41 -14.90 -17.50
C LEU A 906 7.82 -15.27 -17.03
N ASP A 907 8.78 -14.35 -17.08
CA ASP A 907 10.16 -14.56 -16.60
C ASP A 907 10.22 -14.72 -15.07
N LEU A 908 9.44 -13.94 -14.31
CA LEU A 908 9.33 -14.09 -12.85
C LEU A 908 8.67 -15.41 -12.43
N ALA A 909 7.71 -15.90 -13.19
CA ALA A 909 7.06 -17.19 -12.95
C ALA A 909 7.91 -18.40 -13.39
N ASN A 910 8.95 -18.19 -14.19
CA ASN A 910 9.73 -19.24 -14.82
C ASN A 910 10.47 -20.11 -13.78
N GLY A 911 10.12 -21.39 -13.72
CA GLY A 911 10.66 -22.33 -12.72
C GLY A 911 10.04 -22.21 -11.32
N LEU A 912 9.10 -21.28 -11.10
CA LEU A 912 8.28 -21.19 -9.89
C LEU A 912 6.87 -21.75 -10.09
N LEU A 913 6.28 -21.56 -11.28
CA LEU A 913 4.90 -21.94 -11.62
C LEU A 913 4.84 -22.82 -12.87
N GLU A 914 3.98 -23.84 -12.87
CA GLU A 914 3.70 -24.66 -14.05
C GLU A 914 2.78 -23.88 -15.01
N ARG A 915 3.35 -23.33 -16.09
CA ARG A 915 2.61 -22.59 -17.12
C ARG A 915 1.69 -23.54 -17.91
N ILE A 916 0.43 -23.15 -18.05
CA ILE A 916 -0.56 -23.85 -18.88
C ILE A 916 -0.48 -23.30 -20.32
N PRO A 917 -0.20 -24.12 -21.35
CA PRO A 917 -0.09 -23.65 -22.73
C PRO A 917 -1.47 -23.32 -23.33
N THR A 918 -1.62 -22.11 -23.83
CA THR A 918 -2.82 -21.62 -24.53
C THR A 918 -2.65 -21.68 -26.07
N ARG A 919 -3.75 -21.55 -26.83
CA ARG A 919 -3.75 -21.79 -28.29
C ARG A 919 -3.22 -20.63 -29.13
N ARG A 920 -3.13 -19.43 -28.57
CA ARG A 920 -2.45 -18.27 -29.17
C ARG A 920 -1.48 -17.64 -28.16
N GLN A 921 -0.42 -17.04 -28.68
CA GLN A 921 0.67 -16.44 -27.89
C GLN A 921 0.21 -15.38 -26.87
N PHE A 922 -0.93 -14.71 -27.11
CA PHE A 922 -1.52 -13.69 -26.25
C PHE A 922 -2.94 -14.01 -25.75
N GLU A 923 -3.38 -15.28 -25.85
CA GLU A 923 -4.56 -15.76 -25.12
C GLU A 923 -4.12 -16.13 -23.70
N GLY A 924 -4.48 -15.31 -22.70
CA GLY A 924 -4.39 -15.60 -21.25
C GLY A 924 -3.06 -16.17 -20.73
N LEU A 925 -2.27 -15.35 -20.00
CA LEU A 925 -1.13 -15.89 -19.25
C LEU A 925 -1.64 -16.72 -18.06
N CYS A 926 -1.75 -18.03 -18.27
CA CYS A 926 -2.31 -18.97 -17.31
C CYS A 926 -1.25 -19.86 -16.67
N PHE A 927 -1.41 -20.11 -15.37
CA PHE A 927 -0.60 -21.02 -14.57
C PHE A 927 -1.49 -21.99 -13.80
N LYS A 928 -0.88 -23.12 -13.42
CA LYS A 928 -1.50 -24.12 -12.58
C LYS A 928 -1.31 -23.78 -11.11
N GLY A 929 -2.38 -23.92 -10.32
CA GLY A 929 -2.39 -23.64 -8.89
C GLY A 929 -3.61 -22.86 -8.41
N VAL A 930 -3.47 -22.19 -7.27
CA VAL A 930 -4.49 -21.38 -6.59
C VAL A 930 -3.90 -20.03 -6.17
N VAL A 931 -4.52 -18.93 -6.60
CA VAL A 931 -4.03 -17.53 -6.39
C VAL A 931 -3.62 -17.26 -4.94
N SER A 932 -4.45 -17.65 -3.97
CA SER A 932 -4.23 -17.38 -2.53
C SER A 932 -3.15 -18.24 -1.86
N ARG A 933 -2.58 -19.23 -2.57
CA ARG A 933 -1.55 -20.14 -2.05
C ARG A 933 -0.24 -20.03 -2.82
N ASP A 934 -0.31 -20.08 -4.14
CA ASP A 934 0.86 -20.27 -5.00
C ASP A 934 1.49 -18.96 -5.49
N LEU A 935 0.81 -17.82 -5.28
CA LEU A 935 1.33 -16.48 -5.57
C LEU A 935 1.77 -15.70 -4.31
N ILE A 936 1.99 -16.39 -3.19
CA ILE A 936 2.54 -15.80 -1.98
C ILE A 936 4.00 -15.39 -2.24
N GLY A 937 4.30 -14.09 -2.10
CA GLY A 937 5.64 -13.55 -2.35
C GLY A 937 5.94 -13.22 -3.81
N LEU A 938 4.97 -13.36 -4.74
CA LEU A 938 5.08 -12.73 -6.06
C LEU A 938 5.09 -11.20 -5.87
N PRO A 939 6.00 -10.45 -6.52
CA PRO A 939 6.00 -8.99 -6.45
C PRO A 939 4.70 -8.41 -7.06
N PRO A 940 4.12 -7.35 -6.47
CA PRO A 940 2.95 -6.69 -7.03
C PRO A 940 3.30 -5.93 -8.33
N VAL A 941 2.28 -5.65 -9.13
CA VAL A 941 2.38 -4.80 -10.33
C VAL A 941 1.83 -3.42 -9.99
N THR A 942 2.60 -2.37 -10.21
CA THR A 942 2.16 -0.99 -9.93
C THR A 942 1.94 -0.22 -11.22
N PHE A 943 0.78 0.41 -11.35
CA PHE A 943 0.46 1.38 -12.40
C PHE A 943 0.76 2.79 -11.85
N HIS A 944 1.71 3.48 -12.48
CA HIS A 944 2.19 4.80 -12.05
C HIS A 944 1.54 5.90 -12.88
N PHE A 945 0.78 6.80 -12.24
CA PHE A 945 0.07 7.88 -12.91
C PHE A 945 0.74 9.25 -12.72
N ALA A 946 0.49 10.14 -13.67
CA ALA A 946 0.95 11.53 -13.61
C ALA A 946 0.50 12.22 -12.32
N GLY A 947 1.39 13.01 -11.73
CA GLY A 947 1.21 13.56 -10.37
C GLY A 947 1.74 12.65 -9.25
N GLY A 948 2.21 11.43 -9.57
CA GLY A 948 2.85 10.53 -8.62
C GLY A 948 1.90 9.61 -7.84
N ALA A 949 0.68 9.39 -8.36
CA ALA A 949 -0.28 8.47 -7.76
C ALA A 949 -0.09 7.03 -8.28
N ASP A 950 -0.17 6.04 -7.40
CA ASP A 950 0.11 4.64 -7.70
C ASP A 950 -1.10 3.72 -7.40
N LEU A 951 -1.47 2.88 -8.36
CA LEU A 951 -2.43 1.79 -8.18
C LEU A 951 -1.69 0.45 -8.16
N VAL A 952 -1.71 -0.23 -7.01
CA VAL A 952 -0.90 -1.43 -6.73
C VAL A 952 -1.76 -2.69 -6.84
N LEU A 953 -1.49 -3.49 -7.87
CA LEU A 953 -2.16 -4.75 -8.15
C LEU A 953 -1.41 -5.90 -7.47
N GLU A 954 -1.91 -6.33 -6.31
CA GLU A 954 -1.50 -7.57 -5.65
C GLU A 954 -2.09 -8.82 -6.33
N SER A 955 -1.66 -10.02 -5.94
CA SER A 955 -1.98 -11.30 -6.61
C SER A 955 -3.46 -11.52 -6.92
N GLY A 956 -4.39 -11.13 -6.02
CA GLY A 956 -5.84 -11.26 -6.23
C GLY A 956 -6.47 -10.21 -7.17
N SER A 957 -5.76 -9.10 -7.42
CA SER A 957 -6.12 -8.04 -8.39
C SER A 957 -5.44 -8.24 -9.75
N LEU A 958 -4.27 -8.89 -9.74
CA LEU A 958 -3.46 -9.19 -10.91
C LEU A 958 -3.84 -10.52 -11.59
N PHE A 959 -4.39 -11.49 -10.85
CA PHE A 959 -4.80 -12.79 -11.37
C PHE A 959 -6.22 -13.17 -10.92
N ARG A 960 -6.98 -13.82 -11.81
CA ARG A 960 -8.31 -14.41 -11.52
C ARG A 960 -8.17 -15.94 -11.48
N GLN A 961 -8.85 -16.60 -10.55
CA GLN A 961 -8.96 -18.07 -10.58
C GLN A 961 -9.93 -18.47 -11.70
N HIS A 962 -9.52 -19.38 -12.60
CA HIS A 962 -10.34 -19.90 -13.71
C HIS A 962 -10.89 -21.31 -13.39
N GLY A 963 -11.13 -21.62 -12.11
CA GLY A 963 -11.58 -22.93 -11.62
C GLY A 963 -10.48 -24.00 -11.56
N GLY A 964 -10.70 -25.02 -10.71
CA GLY A 964 -9.73 -26.09 -10.46
C GLY A 964 -8.38 -25.55 -9.97
N ASP A 965 -7.30 -26.27 -10.31
CA ASP A 965 -5.92 -25.85 -10.15
C ASP A 965 -5.45 -24.95 -11.32
N ARG A 966 -6.23 -23.94 -11.71
CA ARG A 966 -5.84 -22.95 -12.74
C ARG A 966 -6.22 -21.52 -12.37
N PHE A 967 -5.27 -20.61 -12.56
CA PHE A 967 -5.50 -19.16 -12.56
C PHE A 967 -4.83 -18.50 -13.78
N CYS A 968 -5.30 -17.32 -14.16
CA CYS A 968 -4.77 -16.56 -15.29
C CYS A 968 -4.70 -15.06 -14.99
N LEU A 969 -3.79 -14.37 -15.68
CA LEU A 969 -3.60 -12.93 -15.58
C LEU A 969 -4.91 -12.17 -15.89
N ALA A 970 -5.32 -11.27 -14.99
CA ALA A 970 -6.52 -10.43 -15.09
C ALA A 970 -6.33 -9.22 -16.03
N ILE A 971 -5.21 -9.16 -16.74
CA ILE A 971 -4.83 -8.14 -17.71
C ILE A 971 -4.79 -8.80 -19.09
N LEU A 972 -5.44 -8.19 -20.07
CA LEU A 972 -5.58 -8.67 -21.44
C LEU A 972 -4.95 -7.67 -22.44
N PRO A 973 -4.45 -8.12 -23.59
CA PRO A 973 -4.00 -7.23 -24.66
C PRO A 973 -5.19 -6.49 -25.28
N SER A 974 -4.97 -5.24 -25.72
CA SER A 974 -5.95 -4.51 -26.53
C SER A 974 -6.22 -5.23 -27.85
N ASN A 975 -5.16 -5.75 -28.49
CA ASN A 975 -5.15 -6.30 -29.85
C ASN A 975 -5.65 -5.29 -30.90
N SER A 976 -5.35 -4.00 -30.68
CA SER A 976 -5.84 -2.92 -31.53
C SER A 976 -4.72 -1.97 -31.97
N GLU A 977 -4.08 -2.35 -33.08
CA GLU A 977 -3.02 -1.61 -33.79
C GLU A 977 -3.43 -0.18 -34.21
N MET A 978 -4.73 0.12 -34.21
CA MET A 978 -5.28 1.36 -34.77
C MET A 978 -5.63 2.42 -33.72
N LEU A 979 -5.70 2.06 -32.43
CA LEU A 979 -6.06 2.98 -31.35
C LEU A 979 -5.03 3.09 -30.22
N ASN A 980 -4.26 2.05 -29.88
CA ASN A 980 -3.49 1.99 -28.62
C ASN A 980 -4.35 2.29 -27.37
N LEU A 981 -5.63 1.89 -27.38
CA LEU A 981 -6.56 2.12 -26.27
C LEU A 981 -6.23 1.20 -25.09
N SER A 982 -6.14 1.76 -23.90
CA SER A 982 -6.09 1.02 -22.63
C SER A 982 -7.31 1.35 -21.77
N VAL A 983 -7.79 0.40 -20.97
CA VAL A 983 -8.94 0.56 -20.06
C VAL A 983 -8.68 -0.25 -18.80
N ILE A 984 -8.70 0.40 -17.64
CA ILE A 984 -8.51 -0.21 -16.32
C ILE A 984 -9.86 -0.75 -15.83
N GLY A 985 -9.95 -2.06 -15.63
CA GLY A 985 -11.13 -2.76 -15.13
C GLY A 985 -11.17 -2.83 -13.60
N ILE A 986 -12.28 -3.32 -13.04
CA ILE A 986 -12.53 -3.28 -11.59
C ILE A 986 -11.60 -4.22 -10.79
N LEU A 987 -11.08 -5.30 -11.38
CA LEU A 987 -10.10 -6.17 -10.70
C LEU A 987 -8.81 -5.42 -10.32
N ALA A 988 -8.39 -4.42 -11.12
CA ALA A 988 -7.26 -3.58 -10.79
C ALA A 988 -7.58 -2.49 -9.74
N GLN A 989 -8.87 -2.19 -9.53
CA GLN A 989 -9.37 -1.11 -8.67
C GLN A 989 -9.90 -1.61 -7.31
N GLN A 990 -10.01 -2.92 -7.09
CA GLN A 990 -10.46 -3.49 -5.82
C GLN A 990 -9.43 -3.26 -4.69
N ASN A 991 -9.90 -3.27 -3.45
CA ASN A 991 -9.17 -2.88 -2.23
C ASN A 991 -8.72 -1.40 -2.22
N TYR A 992 -9.35 -0.58 -3.07
CA TYR A 992 -9.24 0.87 -3.09
C TYR A 992 -10.63 1.52 -3.05
N ASN A 993 -10.71 2.69 -2.41
CA ASN A 993 -11.73 3.69 -2.69
C ASN A 993 -11.20 4.57 -3.83
N VAL A 994 -11.82 4.47 -4.99
CA VAL A 994 -11.54 5.31 -6.16
C VAL A 994 -12.50 6.49 -6.12
N ALA A 995 -11.98 7.70 -5.98
CA ALA A 995 -12.77 8.92 -5.89
C ALA A 995 -12.53 9.85 -7.08
N PHE A 996 -13.60 10.46 -7.58
CA PHE A 996 -13.62 11.35 -8.72
C PHE A 996 -14.06 12.73 -8.24
N ASP A 997 -13.19 13.73 -8.42
CA ASP A 997 -13.53 15.14 -8.24
C ASP A 997 -13.65 15.79 -9.62
N LEU A 998 -14.90 16.06 -10.03
CA LEU A 998 -15.23 16.62 -11.34
C LEU A 998 -15.14 18.16 -11.37
N GLU A 999 -14.84 18.79 -10.23
CA GLU A 999 -14.61 20.24 -10.12
C GLU A 999 -13.11 20.56 -10.12
N GLN A 1000 -12.31 19.76 -9.40
CA GLN A 1000 -10.84 19.82 -9.46
C GLN A 1000 -10.23 19.07 -10.66
N MET A 1001 -11.02 18.30 -11.40
CA MET A 1001 -10.57 17.42 -12.49
C MET A 1001 -9.46 16.46 -12.03
N LYS A 1002 -9.79 15.61 -11.04
CA LYS A 1002 -8.87 14.62 -10.46
C LYS A 1002 -9.53 13.27 -10.18
N VAL A 1003 -8.73 12.20 -10.24
CA VAL A 1003 -9.03 10.89 -9.63
C VAL A 1003 -8.08 10.67 -8.45
N PHE A 1004 -8.59 10.13 -7.35
CA PHE A 1004 -7.83 9.79 -6.15
C PHE A 1004 -7.92 8.29 -5.86
N PHE A 1005 -6.80 7.70 -5.45
CA PHE A 1005 -6.69 6.29 -5.11
C PHE A 1005 -6.30 6.15 -3.62
N SER A 1006 -7.24 5.73 -2.77
CA SER A 1006 -6.96 5.41 -1.35
C SER A 1006 -7.10 3.92 -1.10
N ARG A 1007 -6.02 3.26 -0.64
CA ARG A 1007 -6.00 1.80 -0.42
C ARG A 1007 -6.65 1.43 0.92
N ILE A 1008 -7.90 1.00 0.89
CA ILE A 1008 -8.76 0.84 2.08
C ILE A 1008 -9.63 -0.41 1.99
N ASP A 1009 -9.94 -1.03 3.14
CA ASP A 1009 -11.03 -2.01 3.21
C ASP A 1009 -12.35 -1.25 3.34
N CYS A 1010 -13.33 -1.54 2.48
CA CYS A 1010 -14.58 -0.81 2.46
C CYS A 1010 -15.41 -0.96 3.75
N GLN A 1011 -15.15 -1.99 4.57
CA GLN A 1011 -15.71 -2.12 5.92
C GLN A 1011 -15.28 -0.98 6.88
N LEU A 1012 -14.17 -0.31 6.58
CA LEU A 1012 -13.69 0.87 7.34
C LEU A 1012 -14.33 2.18 6.86
N LEU A 1013 -15.13 2.13 5.78
CA LEU A 1013 -15.90 3.26 5.29
C LEU A 1013 -17.38 3.18 5.67
N ASP A 1014 -17.87 2.13 6.34
CA ASP A 1014 -19.23 2.12 6.93
C ASP A 1014 -19.32 3.04 8.17
N ASP A 1015 -18.20 3.58 8.67
CA ASP A 1015 -18.08 4.52 9.81
C ASP A 1015 -18.04 6.01 9.36
#